data_AF-W4H050-F1
#
_entry.id   AF-W4H050-F1
#
_cell.length_a   1.000
_cell.length_b   1.000
_cell.length_c   1.000
_cell.angle_alpha   90.00
_cell.angle_beta   90.00
_cell.angle_gamma   90.00
#
_symmetry.space_group_name_H-M   'P 1'
#
loop_
_entity.id
_entity.type
_entity.pdbx_description
1 polymer ?
#
loop_
_entity_poly.entity_id
_entity_poly.type
_entity_poly.pdbx_seq_one_letter_code
_entity_poly.pdbx_strand_id
1 'polypeptide(L)'
;MRRIPFLVFSLCGMHVARAQSLGDVPFRTVEALWSFHDGLDDWAQSSTDTMRAEINPRDGYIHGTVLADAPFVDSPLLDLEIEDRHHFVVRMAYDGACAQAGLHLERRGAPVTPKTNPKAPFVNPIVVRFPITSDGSQHVYYAPLFPYVQGDISRIRFFPCLSGNDGRHQGNTFHIDWIMVAKAPTVTKVRGCIDRYSQVPLLQPLLAPSANISMITTLTNGIHPVFSTLFHAMILPFASTYNCYPGDEITVQGRNFGDAALVHINGAPCQNNYPTLESIPELASDAPDEEVLTCVLPANLPRGPAVVTVTNERYRGLVFNGTMVAYAVPVQLTTAPSLSNVMAHAVDITWTPPPNDVWTCLTITGYLVIVRRLRDNVTVTTMLGNVTTTTLATLSAGAPYSVTVSAVVESQNTTDWQQVDMYGQRLALPSAIVGLPSPALVFSTLALDFEFTTFSAQATLNHSISVPTAATLGPTGDVGGQGLLGLTLVGHAHVEHCNATSACCDFDSTGQTCAFTCRGSTPSHISSAPQSTSNSGSTTATTAGVSLLTLVTNVTSTPTSSPPLRPCGPALRLTWSAPFLTGAAWYPRRQNVREGFATSFQFRLSNPSLQCKVMDDVSTHCRARGGDGFAFVIQNEGGASIGRGGHEVGYGGIRNAVSVEFDTTYNADTADMYENHVSIHTRGRSQPNSAHHAYSLGATSEVPDLTDRVHTVHIRYVPVLDDDMPFAPHFQASAYVSQFFAKTTGASAWGSAGVGCLQVTVDDRTVLSVPLHLDNTLDLTGGRAFVGFTAATGAVAWQAHDILSWQWESLRMFPLPPAPFTHV
;
A
#
# COMPACT_ATOMS: atom_id res chain seq x y z
N MET A 1 -42.13 40.08 23.22
CA MET A 1 -43.31 40.63 23.94
C MET A 1 -43.31 40.13 25.38
N ARG A 2 -42.92 40.98 26.35
CA ARG A 2 -43.35 40.99 27.77
C ARG A 2 -42.75 42.26 28.41
N ARG A 3 -43.61 43.15 28.88
CA ARG A 3 -43.29 44.39 29.65
C ARG A 3 -43.34 44.09 31.15
N ILE A 4 -42.72 44.98 31.97
CA ILE A 4 -43.01 45.41 33.37
C ILE A 4 -41.70 45.46 34.22
N PRO A 5 -41.42 46.47 35.10
CA PRO A 5 -41.62 47.92 35.02
C PRO A 5 -40.34 48.73 35.38
N PHE A 6 -40.39 50.05 35.14
CA PHE A 6 -39.40 51.03 35.61
C PHE A 6 -39.45 51.20 37.13
N LEU A 7 -38.29 51.27 37.79
CA LEU A 7 -38.11 51.95 39.07
C LEU A 7 -37.00 53.00 38.91
N VAL A 8 -37.39 54.26 39.00
CA VAL A 8 -36.52 55.43 38.96
C VAL A 8 -35.87 55.59 40.33
N PHE A 9 -34.54 55.44 40.40
CA PHE A 9 -33.74 56.05 41.45
C PHE A 9 -32.79 57.06 40.80
N SER A 10 -33.02 58.33 41.11
CA SER A 10 -32.11 59.42 40.81
C SER A 10 -30.86 59.26 41.68
N LEU A 11 -29.72 58.99 41.06
CA LEU A 11 -28.40 59.11 41.68
C LEU A 11 -27.45 59.75 40.67
N CYS A 12 -26.79 60.80 41.17
CA CYS A 12 -25.76 61.62 40.53
C CYS A 12 -24.92 60.83 39.51
N GLY A 13 -24.95 61.30 38.26
CA GLY A 13 -24.15 60.71 37.18
C GLY A 13 -22.66 60.86 37.44
N MET A 14 -21.95 59.72 37.46
CA MET A 14 -20.52 59.67 37.21
C MET A 14 -20.30 59.04 35.84
N HIS A 15 -19.56 59.76 35.00
CA HIS A 15 -19.03 59.23 33.75
C HIS A 15 -17.93 58.22 34.09
N VAL A 16 -18.28 56.93 34.15
CA VAL A 16 -17.36 55.93 33.62
C VAL A 16 -17.42 56.16 32.12
N ALA A 17 -16.41 56.83 31.56
CA ALA A 17 -16.30 56.95 30.12
C ALA A 17 -16.18 55.54 29.54
N ARG A 18 -17.30 55.03 29.03
CA ARG A 18 -17.31 53.79 28.26
C ARG A 18 -16.58 54.13 26.97
N ALA A 19 -15.40 53.54 26.75
CA ALA A 19 -14.80 53.49 25.42
C ALA A 19 -15.92 53.12 24.43
N GLN A 20 -15.94 53.73 23.24
CA GLN A 20 -16.95 53.42 22.24
C GLN A 20 -16.92 51.91 21.97
N SER A 21 -17.81 51.15 22.60
CA SER A 21 -17.91 49.71 22.37
C SER A 21 -18.68 49.55 21.07
N LEU A 22 -17.95 49.34 19.98
CA LEU A 22 -18.56 48.84 18.74
C LEU A 22 -19.22 47.49 19.09
N GLY A 23 -20.54 47.38 18.96
CA GLY A 23 -21.32 46.21 19.40
C GLY A 23 -21.32 45.01 18.45
N ASP A 24 -21.64 43.83 18.99
CA ASP A 24 -22.19 42.60 18.38
C ASP A 24 -21.30 41.55 17.69
N VAL A 25 -19.98 41.46 17.99
CA VAL A 25 -19.19 40.23 17.70
C VAL A 25 -18.31 39.89 18.91
N PRO A 26 -18.27 38.64 19.41
CA PRO A 26 -17.61 38.34 20.69
C PRO A 26 -16.06 38.33 20.70
N PHE A 27 -15.35 38.49 19.56
CA PHE A 27 -13.87 38.45 19.46
C PHE A 27 -13.24 39.65 18.74
N ARG A 28 -13.66 40.88 19.07
CA ARG A 28 -13.10 42.09 18.45
C ARG A 28 -11.60 42.23 18.75
N THR A 29 -10.82 42.48 17.70
CA THR A 29 -9.41 42.89 17.80
C THR A 29 -9.25 44.15 18.64
N VAL A 30 -10.18 45.11 18.58
CA VAL A 30 -10.13 46.37 19.32
C VAL A 30 -11.08 46.31 20.51
N GLU A 31 -10.52 46.45 21.71
CA GLU A 31 -11.27 46.38 22.98
C GLU A 31 -11.56 47.77 23.56
N ALA A 32 -10.60 48.69 23.42
CA ALA A 32 -10.79 50.09 23.77
C ALA A 32 -10.07 50.97 22.75
N LEU A 33 -10.70 52.10 22.40
CA LEU A 33 -10.15 53.14 21.53
C LEU A 33 -10.52 54.50 22.10
N TRP A 34 -9.52 55.37 22.21
CA TRP A 34 -9.66 56.78 22.57
C TRP A 34 -9.13 57.62 21.43
N SER A 35 -9.92 58.61 21.01
CA SER A 35 -9.59 59.54 19.93
C SER A 35 -9.85 60.95 20.40
N PHE A 36 -8.89 61.86 20.24
CA PHE A 36 -8.92 63.12 20.98
C PHE A 36 -9.58 64.28 20.22
N HIS A 37 -10.56 63.96 19.35
CA HIS A 37 -11.33 64.93 18.57
C HIS A 37 -12.24 65.80 19.46
N ASP A 38 -12.80 65.21 20.52
CA ASP A 38 -13.78 65.86 21.40
C ASP A 38 -13.19 66.25 22.78
N GLY A 39 -11.86 66.15 22.95
CA GLY A 39 -11.15 66.48 24.18
C GLY A 39 -10.14 65.40 24.60
N LEU A 40 -9.85 65.32 25.90
CA LEU A 40 -8.87 64.36 26.44
C LEU A 40 -9.46 62.97 26.73
N ASP A 41 -10.77 62.77 26.62
CA ASP A 41 -11.45 61.49 26.97
C ASP A 41 -10.99 60.91 28.33
N ASP A 42 -10.93 61.77 29.36
CA ASP A 42 -10.44 61.46 30.70
C ASP A 42 -8.96 61.04 30.82
N TRP A 43 -8.18 61.13 29.75
CA TRP A 43 -6.73 61.08 29.83
C TRP A 43 -6.16 62.36 30.46
N ALA A 44 -4.96 62.26 31.03
CA ALA A 44 -4.18 63.40 31.53
C ALA A 44 -4.84 64.21 32.68
N GLN A 45 -5.59 63.55 33.59
CA GLN A 45 -6.26 64.23 34.71
C GLN A 45 -5.33 64.75 35.83
N SER A 46 -4.06 64.37 35.82
CA SER A 46 -3.04 64.82 36.79
C SER A 46 -2.64 66.29 36.55
N SER A 47 -2.03 66.97 37.53
CA SER A 47 -1.55 68.36 37.30
C SER A 47 -0.33 68.39 36.38
N THR A 48 -0.11 69.53 35.70
CA THR A 48 1.07 69.78 34.85
C THR A 48 2.39 69.42 35.54
N ASP A 49 2.58 69.86 36.78
CA ASP A 49 3.78 69.55 37.58
C ASP A 49 3.95 68.05 37.84
N THR A 50 2.83 67.34 38.05
CA THR A 50 2.83 65.91 38.34
C THR A 50 3.16 65.10 37.08
N MET A 51 2.55 65.47 35.94
CA MET A 51 2.77 64.83 34.64
C MET A 51 4.11 65.19 34.01
N ARG A 52 4.78 66.24 34.51
CA ARG A 52 6.05 66.78 33.98
C ARG A 52 5.95 67.20 32.51
N ALA A 53 4.73 67.50 32.07
CA ALA A 53 4.42 67.97 30.74
C ALA A 53 3.20 68.88 30.80
N GLU A 54 3.21 69.93 29.99
CA GLU A 54 2.03 70.73 29.70
C GLU A 54 1.19 70.00 28.65
N ILE A 55 -0.03 69.61 29.00
CA ILE A 55 -0.93 68.84 28.13
C ILE A 55 -2.08 69.73 27.67
N ASN A 56 -2.31 69.79 26.36
CA ASN A 56 -3.40 70.55 25.75
C ASN A 56 -4.08 69.74 24.64
N PRO A 57 -5.40 69.47 24.72
CA PRO A 57 -6.14 68.89 23.59
C PRO A 57 -6.30 69.93 22.48
N ARG A 58 -5.75 69.67 21.29
CA ARG A 58 -5.86 70.58 20.15
C ARG A 58 -5.87 69.81 18.83
N ASP A 59 -6.73 70.23 17.90
CA ASP A 59 -6.81 69.72 16.52
C ASP A 59 -6.99 68.19 16.43
N GLY A 60 -7.62 67.57 17.43
CA GLY A 60 -7.82 66.12 17.51
C GLY A 60 -6.71 65.33 18.18
N TYR A 61 -5.69 66.00 18.73
CA TYR A 61 -4.52 65.39 19.37
C TYR A 61 -4.41 65.76 20.85
N ILE A 62 -3.78 64.88 21.65
CA ILE A 62 -3.12 65.28 22.90
C ILE A 62 -1.76 65.89 22.53
N HIS A 63 -1.63 67.21 22.65
CA HIS A 63 -0.35 67.90 22.54
C HIS A 63 0.32 67.97 23.90
N GLY A 64 1.55 67.47 24.01
CA GLY A 64 2.36 67.55 25.21
C GLY A 64 3.67 68.29 25.01
N THR A 65 3.97 69.28 25.83
CA THR A 65 5.29 69.93 25.90
C THR A 65 6.03 69.43 27.13
N VAL A 66 7.21 68.85 26.95
CA VAL A 66 7.99 68.22 28.03
C VAL A 66 8.61 69.29 28.92
N LEU A 67 8.33 69.25 30.22
CA LEU A 67 8.85 70.19 31.22
C LEU A 67 9.97 69.60 32.07
N ALA A 68 9.95 68.28 32.31
CA ALA A 68 10.99 67.55 33.04
C ALA A 68 11.04 66.08 32.60
N ASP A 69 12.04 65.34 33.09
CA ASP A 69 12.27 63.94 32.72
C ASP A 69 11.09 63.01 33.02
N ALA A 70 10.88 62.03 32.15
CA ALA A 70 9.80 61.05 32.21
C ALA A 70 8.40 61.70 32.24
N PRO A 71 8.06 62.53 31.24
CA PRO A 71 6.71 63.04 31.07
C PRO A 71 5.74 61.88 30.88
N PHE A 72 4.53 61.99 31.43
CA PHE A 72 3.54 60.94 31.28
C PHE A 72 2.11 61.46 31.14
N VAL A 73 1.25 60.59 30.62
CA VAL A 73 -0.18 60.77 30.51
C VAL A 73 -0.87 59.57 31.18
N ASP A 74 -1.71 59.83 32.17
CA ASP A 74 -2.50 58.79 32.85
C ASP A 74 -3.76 58.48 32.04
N SER A 75 -4.10 57.19 31.96
CA SER A 75 -5.37 56.73 31.42
C SER A 75 -6.54 57.04 32.37
N PRO A 76 -7.78 56.99 31.87
CA PRO A 76 -8.97 56.83 32.69
C PRO A 76 -8.88 55.55 33.56
N LEU A 77 -9.82 55.39 34.49
CA LEU A 77 -10.01 54.12 35.19
C LEU A 77 -10.47 53.05 34.18
N LEU A 78 -9.78 51.91 34.17
CA LEU A 78 -10.01 50.82 33.24
C LEU A 78 -10.67 49.61 33.93
N ASP A 79 -11.56 48.97 33.20
CA ASP A 79 -12.07 47.62 33.49
C ASP A 79 -11.60 46.69 32.38
N LEU A 80 -10.32 46.34 32.41
CA LEU A 80 -9.63 45.62 31.35
C LEU A 80 -8.93 44.39 31.93
N GLU A 81 -9.35 43.21 31.47
CA GLU A 81 -8.76 41.93 31.85
C GLU A 81 -7.76 41.47 30.77
N ILE A 82 -6.48 41.36 31.13
CA ILE A 82 -5.45 40.91 30.21
C ILE A 82 -5.42 39.37 30.18
N GLU A 83 -6.26 38.78 29.33
CA GLU A 83 -6.48 37.32 29.21
C GLU A 83 -5.87 36.67 27.94
N ASP A 84 -5.62 37.44 26.89
CA ASP A 84 -5.11 36.99 25.58
C ASP A 84 -3.99 37.94 25.12
N ARG A 85 -3.56 37.89 23.84
CA ARG A 85 -2.43 38.67 23.27
C ARG A 85 -2.68 40.19 23.16
N HIS A 86 -3.02 40.85 24.26
CA HIS A 86 -3.27 42.29 24.35
C HIS A 86 -2.02 43.13 24.09
N HIS A 87 -2.24 44.25 23.41
CA HIS A 87 -1.27 45.28 23.09
C HIS A 87 -1.86 46.64 23.44
N PHE A 88 -1.01 47.50 23.99
CA PHE A 88 -1.23 48.94 23.99
C PHE A 88 -0.72 49.47 22.66
N VAL A 89 -1.62 50.05 21.87
CA VAL A 89 -1.32 50.60 20.55
C VAL A 89 -1.52 52.09 20.60
N VAL A 90 -0.50 52.86 20.20
CA VAL A 90 -0.57 54.32 20.21
C VAL A 90 -0.07 54.87 18.90
N ARG A 91 -0.83 55.78 18.30
CA ARG A 91 -0.35 56.62 17.20
C ARG A 91 0.12 57.94 17.77
N MET A 92 1.42 58.18 17.72
CA MET A 92 1.99 59.44 18.18
C MET A 92 3.17 59.90 17.34
N ALA A 93 3.39 61.21 17.35
CA ALA A 93 4.63 61.85 16.93
C ALA A 93 5.42 62.31 18.15
N TYR A 94 6.75 62.22 18.08
CA TYR A 94 7.66 62.78 19.08
C TYR A 94 8.70 63.64 18.38
N ASP A 95 8.77 64.91 18.76
CA ASP A 95 9.72 65.89 18.25
C ASP A 95 10.73 66.25 19.36
N GLY A 96 11.96 65.75 19.19
CA GLY A 96 13.04 65.88 20.16
C GLY A 96 13.98 64.66 20.18
N ALA A 97 14.86 64.57 21.17
CA ALA A 97 15.74 63.41 21.34
C ALA A 97 15.11 62.37 22.28
N CYS A 98 14.58 61.27 21.74
CA CYS A 98 14.15 60.11 22.52
C CYS A 98 14.24 58.82 21.69
N ALA A 99 14.53 57.69 22.33
CA ALA A 99 14.58 56.38 21.65
C ALA A 99 13.62 55.37 22.27
N GLN A 100 13.00 55.67 23.40
CA GLN A 100 12.26 54.70 24.18
C GLN A 100 11.07 55.33 24.91
N ALA A 101 9.89 54.73 24.74
CA ALA A 101 8.70 55.02 25.52
C ALA A 101 8.43 53.90 26.53
N GLY A 102 7.45 54.11 27.41
CA GLY A 102 7.07 53.10 28.39
C GLY A 102 5.66 53.19 28.90
N LEU A 103 5.26 52.13 29.61
CA LEU A 103 3.99 52.01 30.30
C LEU A 103 4.25 51.58 31.72
N HIS A 104 3.56 52.19 32.66
CA HIS A 104 3.35 51.63 33.99
C HIS A 104 1.91 51.13 34.08
N LEU A 105 1.74 49.85 34.39
CA LEU A 105 0.43 49.22 34.54
C LEU A 105 0.15 48.98 36.03
N GLU A 106 -1.04 49.34 36.48
CA GLU A 106 -1.49 49.06 37.85
C GLU A 106 -2.40 47.83 37.87
N ARG A 107 -1.96 46.77 38.57
CA ARG A 107 -2.78 45.58 38.84
C ARG A 107 -3.98 45.97 39.71
N ARG A 108 -5.13 45.36 39.43
CA ARG A 108 -6.30 45.50 40.29
C ARG A 108 -6.09 44.76 41.62
N GLY A 109 -6.13 45.48 42.74
CA GLY A 109 -6.09 44.90 44.10
C GLY A 109 -7.44 44.81 44.81
N ALA A 110 -8.40 45.67 44.44
CA ALA A 110 -9.78 45.72 44.91
C ALA A 110 -10.67 46.27 43.77
N PRO A 111 -12.00 46.01 43.74
CA PRO A 111 -12.87 46.50 42.67
C PRO A 111 -12.79 48.03 42.55
N VAL A 112 -12.78 48.52 41.29
CA VAL A 112 -12.82 49.96 41.02
C VAL A 112 -14.15 50.50 41.54
N THR A 113 -14.11 51.28 42.61
CA THR A 113 -15.30 51.92 43.18
C THR A 113 -15.28 53.41 42.86
N PRO A 114 -16.41 54.12 43.00
CA PRO A 114 -16.45 55.58 42.87
C PRO A 114 -15.47 56.37 43.75
N LYS A 115 -14.80 55.73 44.71
CA LYS A 115 -13.80 56.33 45.60
C LYS A 115 -12.36 56.11 45.14
N THR A 116 -12.14 55.37 44.06
CA THR A 116 -10.79 55.15 43.52
C THR A 116 -10.24 56.47 43.00
N ASN A 117 -9.14 56.95 43.59
CA ASN A 117 -8.51 58.21 43.19
C ASN A 117 -7.70 58.02 41.89
N PRO A 118 -8.15 58.55 40.74
CA PRO A 118 -7.44 58.37 39.46
C PRO A 118 -6.05 59.02 39.46
N LYS A 119 -5.80 59.96 40.37
CA LYS A 119 -4.51 60.69 40.53
C LYS A 119 -3.58 60.06 41.56
N ALA A 120 -3.92 58.92 42.16
CA ALA A 120 -3.07 58.25 43.13
C ALA A 120 -1.74 57.81 42.48
N PRO A 121 -0.61 57.86 43.20
CA PRO A 121 0.66 57.34 42.68
C PRO A 121 0.56 55.83 42.42
N PHE A 122 1.21 55.37 41.36
CA PHE A 122 1.30 53.93 41.07
C PHE A 122 2.22 53.27 42.10
N VAL A 123 1.73 52.22 42.77
CA VAL A 123 2.50 51.44 43.74
C VAL A 123 2.99 50.15 43.08
N ASN A 124 4.30 49.93 43.00
CA ASN A 124 4.92 48.75 42.37
C ASN A 124 4.35 48.44 40.97
N PRO A 125 4.36 49.39 40.01
CA PRO A 125 3.78 49.18 38.70
C PRO A 125 4.54 48.13 37.89
N ILE A 126 3.82 47.47 36.98
CA ILE A 126 4.43 46.65 35.94
C ILE A 126 4.95 47.59 34.86
N VAL A 127 6.23 47.49 34.54
CA VAL A 127 6.91 48.39 33.61
C VAL A 127 7.07 47.71 32.26
N VAL A 128 6.44 48.26 31.22
CA VAL A 128 6.64 47.87 29.82
C VAL A 128 7.42 48.96 29.12
N ARG A 129 8.38 48.59 28.26
CA ARG A 129 9.25 49.52 27.54
C ARG A 129 9.24 49.14 26.06
N PHE A 130 9.16 50.13 25.18
CA PHE A 130 9.17 49.89 23.74
C PHE A 130 9.90 51.02 22.99
N PRO A 131 10.56 50.69 21.86
CA PRO A 131 11.30 51.67 21.09
C PRO A 131 10.37 52.65 20.39
N ILE A 132 10.84 53.88 20.18
CA ILE A 132 10.13 54.92 19.43
C ILE A 132 11.03 55.66 18.44
N THR A 133 10.41 56.27 17.44
CA THR A 133 11.07 57.12 16.44
C THR A 133 10.81 58.59 16.76
N SER A 134 11.88 59.38 16.83
CA SER A 134 11.79 60.82 17.14
C SER A 134 12.12 61.68 15.93
N ASP A 135 11.28 61.64 14.91
CA ASP A 135 11.39 62.40 13.66
C ASP A 135 10.27 63.46 13.51
N GLY A 136 9.52 63.72 14.59
CA GLY A 136 8.37 64.63 14.58
C GLY A 136 7.18 64.14 13.74
N SER A 137 7.24 62.94 13.15
CA SER A 137 6.19 62.37 12.31
C SER A 137 5.33 61.38 13.08
N GLN A 138 4.10 61.17 12.62
CA GLN A 138 3.17 60.23 13.25
C GLN A 138 3.56 58.78 12.95
N HIS A 139 3.83 58.00 14.00
CA HIS A 139 4.10 56.56 13.93
C HIS A 139 3.11 55.79 14.80
N VAL A 140 2.85 54.53 14.46
CA VAL A 140 2.03 53.63 15.27
C VAL A 140 2.94 52.65 16.00
N TYR A 141 2.86 52.65 17.32
CA TYR A 141 3.65 51.80 18.20
C TYR A 141 2.77 50.72 18.83
N TYR A 142 3.31 49.51 18.92
CA TYR A 142 2.62 48.34 19.44
C TYR A 142 3.42 47.79 20.63
N ALA A 143 2.87 47.94 21.84
CA ALA A 143 3.52 47.49 23.07
C ALA A 143 2.78 46.26 23.63
N PRO A 144 3.38 45.06 23.64
CA PRO A 144 2.72 43.86 24.14
C PRO A 144 2.49 43.97 25.65
N LEU A 145 1.27 43.67 26.11
CA LEU A 145 0.89 43.69 27.53
C LEU A 145 0.88 42.29 28.14
N PHE A 146 0.34 41.32 27.41
CA PHE A 146 0.13 39.95 27.89
C PHE A 146 1.37 39.22 28.47
N PRO A 147 2.59 39.38 27.91
CA PRO A 147 3.78 38.77 28.51
C PRO A 147 4.17 39.37 29.88
N TYR A 148 3.70 40.59 30.18
CA TYR A 148 4.06 41.31 31.41
C TYR A 148 2.98 41.22 32.49
N VAL A 149 1.72 41.05 32.10
CA VAL A 149 0.58 40.97 33.01
C VAL A 149 -0.48 40.01 32.48
N GLN A 150 -1.01 39.18 33.38
CA GLN A 150 -2.21 38.37 33.15
C GLN A 150 -3.22 38.69 34.26
N GLY A 151 -4.45 38.99 33.87
CA GLY A 151 -5.52 39.45 34.76
C GLY A 151 -5.78 40.95 34.71
N ASP A 152 -6.56 41.45 35.66
CA ASP A 152 -7.13 42.79 35.64
C ASP A 152 -6.11 43.93 35.82
N ILE A 153 -6.18 44.91 34.92
CA ILE A 153 -5.51 46.21 35.05
C ILE A 153 -6.52 47.33 35.23
N SER A 154 -6.18 48.28 36.12
CA SER A 154 -7.08 49.37 36.51
C SER A 154 -6.66 50.74 35.98
N ARG A 155 -5.37 50.94 35.70
CA ARG A 155 -4.82 52.17 35.12
C ARG A 155 -3.56 51.89 34.31
N ILE A 156 -3.35 52.67 33.27
CA ILE A 156 -2.15 52.72 32.45
C ILE A 156 -1.58 54.13 32.56
N ARG A 157 -0.31 54.24 32.93
CA ARG A 157 0.45 55.48 32.79
C ARG A 157 1.37 55.34 31.61
N PHE A 158 1.11 56.12 30.57
CA PHE A 158 1.90 56.13 29.36
C PHE A 158 2.97 57.20 29.44
N PHE A 159 4.23 56.82 29.20
CA PHE A 159 5.37 57.71 29.09
C PHE A 159 5.75 57.83 27.61
N PRO A 160 5.40 58.96 26.94
CA PRO A 160 5.79 59.19 25.54
C PRO A 160 7.31 59.20 25.35
N CYS A 161 8.08 59.50 26.39
CA CYS A 161 9.52 59.33 26.42
C CYS A 161 10.00 58.98 27.83
N LEU A 162 10.78 57.90 27.94
CA LEU A 162 11.58 57.58 29.10
C LEU A 162 12.95 58.21 28.88
N SER A 163 13.33 59.15 29.73
CA SER A 163 14.57 59.95 29.63
C SER A 163 15.79 59.15 29.14
N GLY A 164 16.49 59.68 28.14
CA GLY A 164 17.77 59.16 27.68
C GLY A 164 18.94 59.77 28.45
N ASN A 165 20.15 59.23 28.29
CA ASN A 165 21.34 59.62 29.06
C ASN A 165 21.79 61.10 28.92
N ASP A 166 21.13 61.92 28.08
CA ASP A 166 21.63 63.22 27.64
C ASP A 166 20.97 64.42 28.35
N GLY A 167 19.99 64.20 29.24
CA GLY A 167 19.51 65.18 30.24
C GLY A 167 18.93 66.50 29.70
N ARG A 168 18.57 66.60 28.42
CA ARG A 168 18.02 67.81 27.78
C ARG A 168 16.77 67.50 26.96
N HIS A 169 15.68 67.19 27.64
CA HIS A 169 14.38 66.92 27.01
C HIS A 169 13.35 68.05 27.21
N GLN A 170 13.70 69.11 27.94
CA GLN A 170 12.82 70.24 28.18
C GLN A 170 12.57 71.03 26.89
N GLY A 171 11.30 71.19 26.53
CA GLY A 171 10.89 71.82 25.27
C GLY A 171 10.63 70.84 24.12
N ASN A 172 10.95 69.55 24.27
CA ASN A 172 10.52 68.52 23.31
C ASN A 172 8.98 68.44 23.32
N THR A 173 8.40 67.99 22.22
CA THR A 173 6.94 67.86 22.10
C THR A 173 6.53 66.46 21.68
N PHE A 174 5.32 66.07 22.06
CA PHE A 174 4.69 64.85 21.57
C PHE A 174 3.23 65.12 21.22
N HIS A 175 2.75 64.44 20.17
CA HIS A 175 1.38 64.58 19.67
C HIS A 175 0.75 63.20 19.56
N ILE A 176 -0.15 62.88 20.49
CA ILE A 176 -0.88 61.60 20.48
C ILE A 176 -2.18 61.78 19.72
N ASP A 177 -2.37 61.01 18.66
CA ASP A 177 -3.56 61.04 17.80
C ASP A 177 -4.68 60.16 18.39
N TRP A 178 -4.33 58.91 18.69
CA TRP A 178 -5.24 57.97 19.33
C TRP A 178 -4.46 56.94 20.13
N ILE A 179 -5.14 56.40 21.13
CA ILE A 179 -4.67 55.29 21.97
C ILE A 179 -5.68 54.16 21.86
N MET A 180 -5.19 52.94 21.79
CA MET A 180 -6.00 51.75 21.66
C MET A 180 -5.45 50.63 22.53
N VAL A 181 -6.34 49.81 23.06
CA VAL A 181 -6.00 48.47 23.54
C VAL A 181 -6.60 47.47 22.56
N ALA A 182 -5.74 46.63 22.00
CA ALA A 182 -6.12 45.66 20.99
C ALA A 182 -5.49 44.29 21.24
N LYS A 183 -6.20 43.22 20.87
CA LYS A 183 -5.72 41.84 20.92
C LYS A 183 -5.08 41.51 19.57
N ALA A 184 -3.84 41.04 19.58
CA ALA A 184 -3.21 40.50 18.37
C ALA A 184 -3.86 39.16 17.97
N PRO A 185 -3.79 38.75 16.69
CA PRO A 185 -4.26 37.46 16.23
C PRO A 185 -3.77 36.31 17.13
N THR A 186 -4.68 35.42 17.51
CA THR A 186 -4.35 34.18 18.23
C THR A 186 -4.79 33.02 17.38
N VAL A 187 -3.85 32.21 16.88
CA VAL A 187 -4.17 31.01 16.07
C VAL A 187 -4.17 29.80 16.99
N THR A 188 -5.28 29.06 16.98
CA THR A 188 -5.47 27.85 17.79
C THR A 188 -5.32 26.61 16.93
N LYS A 189 -5.83 26.62 15.69
CA LYS A 189 -5.77 25.48 14.78
C LYS A 189 -5.31 25.88 13.39
N VAL A 190 -4.48 25.04 12.77
CA VAL A 190 -4.26 25.04 11.32
C VAL A 190 -4.53 23.63 10.81
N ARG A 191 -5.42 23.49 9.82
CA ARG A 191 -5.93 22.20 9.31
C ARG A 191 -6.01 22.17 7.79
N GLY A 192 -6.00 20.99 7.18
CA GLY A 192 -6.30 20.84 5.73
C GLY A 192 -5.53 19.74 5.00
N CYS A 193 -4.46 19.22 5.60
CA CYS A 193 -3.68 18.10 5.08
C CYS A 193 -3.84 16.90 6.02
N ILE A 194 -2.76 16.44 6.67
CA ILE A 194 -2.87 15.51 7.79
C ILE A 194 -2.82 16.30 9.10
N ASP A 195 -3.93 16.32 9.84
CA ASP A 195 -4.06 17.14 11.04
C ASP A 195 -3.54 16.45 12.31
N ARG A 196 -2.80 17.22 13.11
CA ARG A 196 -2.22 16.88 14.41
C ARG A 196 -2.92 17.70 15.49
N TYR A 197 -3.76 17.04 16.28
CA TYR A 197 -4.55 17.68 17.33
C TYR A 197 -3.87 17.63 18.70
N SER A 198 -4.04 18.65 19.55
CA SER A 198 -3.48 18.66 20.90
C SER A 198 -4.37 19.37 21.92
N GLN A 199 -4.26 18.95 23.19
CA GLN A 199 -4.95 19.58 24.33
C GLN A 199 -4.29 20.88 24.78
N VAL A 200 -2.98 21.00 24.55
CA VAL A 200 -2.15 22.15 24.93
C VAL A 200 -1.58 22.83 23.68
N PRO A 201 -1.21 24.11 23.76
CA PRO A 201 -0.54 24.81 22.67
C PRO A 201 0.71 24.05 22.22
N LEU A 202 0.93 23.97 20.90
CA LEU A 202 1.97 23.15 20.26
C LEU A 202 3.42 23.52 20.63
N LEU A 203 3.63 24.60 21.37
CA LEU A 203 4.94 25.05 21.89
C LEU A 203 5.32 24.38 23.23
N GLN A 204 4.45 23.55 23.81
CA GLN A 204 4.72 22.82 25.05
C GLN A 204 5.07 21.35 24.75
N PRO A 205 6.33 20.91 24.92
CA PRO A 205 6.82 19.62 24.45
C PRO A 205 6.36 18.39 25.25
N LEU A 206 5.50 18.57 26.26
CA LEU A 206 5.20 17.52 27.25
C LEU A 206 4.09 16.55 26.83
N LEU A 207 3.37 16.80 25.73
CA LEU A 207 2.29 15.92 25.26
C LEU A 207 2.39 15.67 23.76
N ALA A 208 2.35 14.39 23.36
CA ALA A 208 2.34 13.99 21.96
C ALA A 208 1.01 14.40 21.29
N PRO A 209 1.03 14.87 20.03
CA PRO A 209 -0.18 15.14 19.29
C PRO A 209 -1.00 13.86 19.07
N SER A 210 -2.30 14.03 18.91
CA SER A 210 -3.28 12.98 18.65
C SER A 210 -3.87 13.12 17.25
N ALA A 211 -4.29 12.00 16.68
CA ALA A 211 -5.04 11.93 15.43
C ALA A 211 -6.16 10.89 15.58
N ASN A 212 -7.33 11.18 15.00
CA ASN A 212 -8.42 10.22 14.92
C ASN A 212 -8.37 9.54 13.56
N ILE A 213 -7.85 8.31 13.55
CA ILE A 213 -7.59 7.56 12.33
C ILE A 213 -8.25 6.19 12.37
N SER A 214 -8.65 5.71 11.20
CA SER A 214 -9.01 4.31 10.99
C SER A 214 -8.11 3.75 9.90
N MET A 215 -7.35 2.69 10.23
CA MET A 215 -6.62 1.94 9.20
C MET A 215 -7.59 1.03 8.47
N ILE A 216 -7.61 1.14 7.15
CA ILE A 216 -8.33 0.22 6.27
C ILE A 216 -7.30 -0.72 5.65
N THR A 217 -7.58 -2.01 5.75
CA THR A 217 -6.84 -3.04 5.03
C THR A 217 -7.77 -3.65 3.99
N THR A 218 -7.48 -3.44 2.71
CA THR A 218 -8.15 -4.11 1.59
C THR A 218 -7.29 -5.24 1.06
N LEU A 219 -7.90 -6.26 0.46
CA LEU A 219 -7.19 -7.40 -0.12
C LEU A 219 -7.41 -7.41 -1.64
N THR A 220 -6.35 -7.31 -2.46
CA THR A 220 -6.48 -7.24 -3.93
C THR A 220 -6.97 -8.55 -4.55
N ASN A 221 -6.60 -9.68 -3.96
CA ASN A 221 -6.95 -11.03 -4.41
C ASN A 221 -7.43 -11.92 -3.25
N GLY A 222 -7.99 -11.30 -2.20
CA GLY A 222 -8.45 -11.99 -0.99
C GLY A 222 -7.35 -12.40 -0.02
N ILE A 223 -6.07 -12.13 -0.33
CA ILE A 223 -4.94 -12.49 0.54
C ILE A 223 -3.93 -11.34 0.70
N HIS A 224 -3.61 -10.61 -0.38
CA HIS A 224 -2.55 -9.58 -0.36
C HIS A 224 -3.04 -8.24 0.22
N PRO A 225 -2.51 -7.80 1.39
CA PRO A 225 -2.99 -6.59 2.06
C PRO A 225 -2.45 -5.31 1.44
N VAL A 226 -3.37 -4.36 1.23
CA VAL A 226 -3.12 -2.97 0.86
C VAL A 226 -3.67 -2.09 1.98
N PHE A 227 -2.82 -1.18 2.46
CA PHE A 227 -3.13 -0.34 3.61
C PHE A 227 -3.51 1.06 3.17
N SER A 228 -4.59 1.59 3.73
CA SER A 228 -4.94 3.01 3.61
C SER A 228 -5.38 3.55 4.96
N THR A 229 -5.32 4.86 5.12
CA THR A 229 -5.76 5.51 6.36
C THR A 229 -6.89 6.48 6.06
N LEU A 230 -7.98 6.37 6.82
CA LEU A 230 -8.99 7.40 6.88
C LEU A 230 -8.71 8.33 8.06
N PHE A 231 -8.63 9.62 7.76
CA PHE A 231 -8.48 10.68 8.75
C PHE A 231 -9.85 11.26 9.11
N HIS A 232 -10.10 11.40 10.40
CA HIS A 232 -11.33 11.98 10.93
C HIS A 232 -11.00 13.24 11.72
N ALA A 233 -11.95 14.17 11.76
CA ALA A 233 -11.83 15.34 12.60
C ALA A 233 -11.83 14.97 14.09
N MET A 234 -11.22 15.83 14.91
CA MET A 234 -11.25 15.77 16.36
C MET A 234 -11.67 17.13 16.93
N ILE A 235 -12.29 17.10 18.10
CA ILE A 235 -12.68 18.29 18.86
C ILE A 235 -11.64 18.54 19.95
N LEU A 236 -10.41 18.88 19.54
CA LEU A 236 -9.36 19.34 20.46
C LEU A 236 -9.09 20.83 20.22
N PRO A 237 -8.68 21.59 21.25
CA PRO A 237 -8.55 23.04 21.16
C PRO A 237 -7.43 23.51 20.22
N PHE A 238 -6.40 22.69 20.00
CA PHE A 238 -5.28 23.05 19.13
C PHE A 238 -5.09 22.04 18.01
N ALA A 239 -4.63 22.52 16.85
CA ALA A 239 -4.22 21.67 15.74
C ALA A 239 -3.10 22.30 14.91
N SER A 240 -2.23 21.46 14.38
CA SER A 240 -1.35 21.78 13.25
C SER A 240 -1.62 20.81 12.12
N THR A 241 -1.10 21.09 10.94
CA THR A 241 -1.24 20.19 9.79
C THR A 241 0.11 19.92 9.14
N TYR A 242 0.30 18.73 8.60
CA TYR A 242 1.55 18.34 7.95
C TYR A 242 1.31 17.46 6.73
N ASN A 243 2.40 17.15 6.02
CA ASN A 243 2.37 16.43 4.75
C ASN A 243 1.62 17.17 3.65
N CYS A 244 1.66 18.50 3.68
CA CYS A 244 1.00 19.34 2.70
C CYS A 244 1.81 19.47 1.40
N TYR A 245 1.10 19.73 0.31
CA TYR A 245 1.64 20.01 -1.02
C TYR A 245 1.36 21.46 -1.44
N PRO A 246 2.18 22.01 -2.35
CA PRO A 246 1.84 23.26 -3.04
C PRO A 246 0.45 23.19 -3.67
N GLY A 247 -0.37 24.21 -3.46
CA GLY A 247 -1.74 24.25 -3.94
C GLY A 247 -2.78 23.56 -3.06
N ASP A 248 -2.37 22.89 -1.97
CA ASP A 248 -3.33 22.40 -0.98
C ASP A 248 -4.02 23.58 -0.27
N GLU A 249 -5.31 23.43 0.00
CA GLU A 249 -6.09 24.39 0.77
C GLU A 249 -6.01 24.05 2.27
N ILE A 250 -5.59 25.02 3.08
CA ILE A 250 -5.59 24.94 4.53
C ILE A 250 -6.52 25.99 5.14
N THR A 251 -6.99 25.70 6.35
CA THR A 251 -7.78 26.61 7.19
C THR A 251 -6.95 27.02 8.40
N VAL A 252 -6.91 28.33 8.67
CA VAL A 252 -6.26 28.93 9.84
C VAL A 252 -7.37 29.46 10.75
N GLN A 253 -7.52 28.85 11.91
CA GLN A 253 -8.58 29.13 12.86
C GLN A 253 -8.04 29.72 14.16
N GLY A 254 -8.77 30.68 14.71
CA GLY A 254 -8.32 31.43 15.86
C GLY A 254 -9.24 32.60 16.22
N ARG A 255 -8.68 33.63 16.86
CA ARG A 255 -9.41 34.81 17.33
C ARG A 255 -8.66 36.09 16.98
N ASN A 256 -9.40 37.20 17.02
CA ASN A 256 -8.87 38.56 16.90
C ASN A 256 -8.20 38.85 15.54
N PHE A 257 -8.68 38.22 14.45
CA PHE A 257 -8.11 38.45 13.12
C PHE A 257 -8.44 39.85 12.58
N GLY A 258 -9.57 40.42 12.99
CA GLY A 258 -10.09 41.71 12.55
C GLY A 258 -10.92 41.59 11.27
N ASP A 259 -11.38 42.69 10.69
CA ASP A 259 -12.26 42.64 9.51
C ASP A 259 -11.60 41.98 8.29
N ALA A 260 -10.26 42.06 8.21
CA ALA A 260 -9.43 41.38 7.21
C ALA A 260 -8.05 41.06 7.79
N ALA A 261 -7.44 39.97 7.32
CA ALA A 261 -6.11 39.54 7.71
C ALA A 261 -5.27 39.14 6.50
N LEU A 262 -3.95 39.32 6.62
CA LEU A 262 -2.97 38.85 5.66
C LEU A 262 -2.32 37.58 6.20
N VAL A 263 -2.42 36.48 5.46
CA VAL A 263 -1.81 35.20 5.83
C VAL A 263 -0.60 34.92 4.95
N HIS A 264 0.54 34.64 5.58
CA HIS A 264 1.78 34.26 4.89
C HIS A 264 2.32 32.93 5.41
N ILE A 265 2.89 32.13 4.51
CA ILE A 265 3.58 30.88 4.80
C ILE A 265 5.06 31.07 4.49
N ASN A 266 5.94 31.01 5.50
CA ASN A 266 7.36 31.34 5.37
C ASN A 266 7.61 32.68 4.65
N GLY A 267 6.77 33.68 4.92
CA GLY A 267 6.87 35.02 4.31
C GLY A 267 6.32 35.14 2.88
N ALA A 268 5.89 34.05 2.24
CA ALA A 268 5.16 34.09 0.97
C ALA A 268 3.65 34.27 1.25
N PRO A 269 2.96 35.18 0.56
CA PRO A 269 1.53 35.37 0.77
C PRO A 269 0.76 34.11 0.35
N CYS A 270 -0.26 33.75 1.12
CA CYS A 270 -1.20 32.71 0.72
C CYS A 270 -1.87 33.08 -0.61
N GLN A 271 -2.08 32.09 -1.46
CA GLN A 271 -2.96 32.25 -2.59
C GLN A 271 -4.41 32.18 -2.07
N ASN A 272 -5.29 33.03 -2.58
CA ASN A 272 -6.70 33.01 -2.26
C ASN A 272 -7.52 33.16 -3.55
N ASN A 273 -8.80 32.85 -3.48
CA ASN A 273 -9.71 32.95 -4.63
C ASN A 273 -10.13 34.39 -4.94
N TYR A 274 -9.52 35.38 -4.28
CA TYR A 274 -9.85 36.80 -4.40
C TYR A 274 -8.74 37.55 -5.16
N PRO A 275 -9.07 38.65 -5.86
CA PRO A 275 -8.06 39.49 -6.51
C PRO A 275 -7.18 40.25 -5.51
N THR A 276 -7.57 40.27 -4.23
CA THR A 276 -6.85 40.91 -3.12
C THR A 276 -6.17 39.85 -2.26
N LEU A 277 -4.94 40.10 -1.80
CA LEU A 277 -4.20 39.21 -0.87
C LEU A 277 -4.79 39.14 0.55
N GLU A 278 -5.91 39.82 0.77
CA GLU A 278 -6.63 39.87 2.03
C GLU A 278 -7.56 38.67 2.18
N SER A 279 -7.51 38.01 3.33
CA SER A 279 -8.45 36.96 3.72
C SER A 279 -9.45 37.53 4.71
N ILE A 280 -10.75 37.32 4.42
CA ILE A 280 -11.85 37.74 5.27
C ILE A 280 -12.16 36.59 6.24
N PRO A 281 -12.15 36.81 7.57
CA PRO A 281 -12.50 35.75 8.51
C PRO A 281 -13.99 35.40 8.46
N GLU A 282 -14.27 34.11 8.57
CA GLU A 282 -15.63 33.56 8.71
C GLU A 282 -15.79 32.88 10.07
N LEU A 283 -17.01 32.81 10.62
CA LEU A 283 -17.23 32.16 11.91
C LEU A 283 -16.93 30.65 11.84
N ALA A 284 -16.17 30.14 12.80
CA ALA A 284 -15.87 28.72 12.86
C ALA A 284 -17.11 27.90 13.23
N SER A 285 -17.38 26.82 12.48
CA SER A 285 -18.52 25.95 12.75
C SER A 285 -18.35 25.07 13.99
N ASP A 286 -17.11 24.79 14.39
CA ASP A 286 -16.74 23.88 15.48
C ASP A 286 -16.35 24.58 16.78
N ALA A 287 -16.25 25.91 16.76
CA ALA A 287 -16.00 26.74 17.94
C ALA A 287 -16.75 28.07 17.75
N PRO A 288 -17.83 28.34 18.51
CA PRO A 288 -18.62 29.57 18.35
C PRO A 288 -17.80 30.82 18.65
N ASP A 289 -16.65 30.62 19.32
CA ASP A 289 -15.80 31.67 19.80
C ASP A 289 -14.55 31.93 18.93
N GLU A 290 -14.53 31.41 17.71
CA GLU A 290 -13.38 31.49 16.79
C GLU A 290 -13.80 31.83 15.35
N GLU A 291 -12.83 32.31 14.59
CA GLU A 291 -12.91 32.66 13.18
C GLU A 291 -11.98 31.76 12.37
N VAL A 292 -12.25 31.59 11.07
CA VAL A 292 -11.49 30.78 10.12
C VAL A 292 -11.10 31.62 8.92
N LEU A 293 -9.84 31.48 8.50
CA LEU A 293 -9.28 32.03 7.28
C LEU A 293 -8.86 30.89 6.36
N THR A 294 -9.20 30.96 5.07
CA THR A 294 -8.71 30.02 4.07
C THR A 294 -7.40 30.50 3.47
N CYS A 295 -6.46 29.58 3.25
CA CYS A 295 -5.17 29.83 2.61
C CYS A 295 -4.83 28.67 1.67
N VAL A 296 -4.60 28.97 0.39
CA VAL A 296 -3.98 28.02 -0.54
C VAL A 296 -2.47 28.15 -0.44
N LEU A 297 -1.82 27.01 -0.19
CA LEU A 297 -0.39 26.96 0.08
C LEU A 297 0.43 27.37 -1.15
N PRO A 298 1.35 28.35 -1.00
CA PRO A 298 2.11 28.89 -2.13
C PRO A 298 3.10 27.88 -2.72
N ALA A 299 3.34 28.00 -4.03
CA ALA A 299 4.34 27.21 -4.72
C ALA A 299 5.78 27.61 -4.36
N ASN A 300 6.73 26.69 -4.56
CA ASN A 300 8.18 26.90 -4.42
C ASN A 300 8.71 27.15 -2.99
N LEU A 301 7.98 26.76 -1.96
CA LEU A 301 8.50 26.78 -0.59
C LEU A 301 9.31 25.53 -0.23
N PRO A 302 10.29 25.64 0.69
CA PRO A 302 11.08 24.49 1.12
C PRO A 302 10.23 23.46 1.85
N ARG A 303 10.59 22.18 1.68
CA ARG A 303 9.93 21.06 2.36
C ARG A 303 10.13 21.13 3.88
N GLY A 304 9.21 20.52 4.62
CA GLY A 304 9.27 20.47 6.08
C GLY A 304 8.50 21.62 6.74
N PRO A 305 8.81 21.92 8.02
CA PRO A 305 8.06 22.89 8.82
C PRO A 305 8.05 24.29 8.21
N ALA A 306 6.89 24.94 8.25
CA ALA A 306 6.67 26.29 7.78
C ALA A 306 5.99 27.14 8.86
N VAL A 307 6.42 28.39 8.95
CA VAL A 307 5.85 29.40 9.84
C VAL A 307 4.60 29.98 9.18
N VAL A 308 3.49 29.93 9.89
CA VAL A 308 2.25 30.64 9.57
C VAL A 308 2.31 31.99 10.23
N THR A 309 2.22 33.04 9.42
CA THR A 309 2.14 34.42 9.87
C THR A 309 0.75 34.95 9.57
N VAL A 310 0.04 35.41 10.60
CA VAL A 310 -1.25 36.09 10.46
C VAL A 310 -1.10 37.52 10.93
N THR A 311 -1.33 38.47 10.03
CA THR A 311 -1.23 39.90 10.30
C THR A 311 -2.60 40.53 10.15
N ASN A 312 -3.04 41.28 11.16
CA ASN A 312 -4.24 42.10 11.02
C ASN A 312 -4.02 43.15 9.91
N GLU A 313 -4.90 43.22 8.92
CA GLU A 313 -4.70 44.09 7.75
C GLU A 313 -4.65 45.56 8.15
N ARG A 314 -5.63 45.98 8.97
CA ARG A 314 -5.80 47.38 9.40
C ARG A 314 -4.72 47.83 10.40
N TYR A 315 -4.27 46.92 11.27
CA TYR A 315 -3.30 47.19 12.33
C TYR A 315 -2.10 46.24 12.20
N ARG A 316 -1.27 46.46 11.17
CA ARG A 316 -0.21 45.51 10.74
C ARG A 316 0.89 45.19 11.75
N GLY A 317 0.98 45.93 12.87
CA GLY A 317 1.86 45.55 13.99
C GLY A 317 1.30 44.44 14.89
N LEU A 318 0.01 44.10 14.74
CA LEU A 318 -0.62 42.96 15.40
C LEU A 318 -0.41 41.69 14.57
N VAL A 319 0.56 40.87 15.00
CA VAL A 319 1.03 39.70 14.25
C VAL A 319 1.06 38.43 15.10
N PHE A 320 0.62 37.33 14.52
CA PHE A 320 0.90 35.97 14.97
C PHE A 320 1.98 35.33 14.11
N ASN A 321 2.89 34.58 14.75
CA ASN A 321 3.88 33.74 14.08
C ASN A 321 3.92 32.39 14.79
N GLY A 322 3.70 31.29 14.07
CA GLY A 322 3.75 29.95 14.63
C GLY A 322 4.05 28.88 13.60
N THR A 323 4.89 27.91 13.96
CA THR A 323 5.19 26.74 13.11
C THR A 323 4.04 25.73 13.22
N MET A 324 3.03 25.87 12.36
CA MET A 324 1.79 25.08 12.43
C MET A 324 1.46 24.32 11.13
N VAL A 325 2.30 24.48 10.09
CA VAL A 325 2.20 23.77 8.81
C VAL A 325 3.51 23.07 8.54
N ALA A 326 3.49 21.91 7.87
CA ALA A 326 4.69 21.33 7.30
C ALA A 326 4.44 20.71 5.92
N TYR A 327 5.25 21.10 4.95
CA TYR A 327 5.25 20.51 3.61
C TYR A 327 5.79 19.08 3.64
N ALA A 328 5.29 18.25 2.72
CA ALA A 328 5.69 16.86 2.56
C ALA A 328 7.22 16.70 2.42
N VAL A 329 7.78 15.75 3.16
CA VAL A 329 9.21 15.42 3.18
C VAL A 329 9.42 13.97 2.78
N PRO A 330 10.57 13.63 2.16
CA PRO A 330 10.90 12.24 1.86
C PRO A 330 11.05 11.41 3.14
N VAL A 331 10.62 10.15 3.08
CA VAL A 331 10.75 9.18 4.17
C VAL A 331 11.89 8.22 3.89
N GLN A 332 12.73 7.96 4.89
CA GLN A 332 13.86 7.04 4.77
C GLN A 332 13.56 5.70 5.43
N LEU A 333 13.79 4.61 4.68
CA LEU A 333 13.78 3.26 5.22
C LEU A 333 15.18 2.87 5.69
N THR A 334 15.31 2.38 6.92
CA THR A 334 16.60 2.07 7.55
C THR A 334 16.93 0.57 7.56
N THR A 335 15.95 -0.28 7.25
CA THR A 335 16.10 -1.74 7.21
C THR A 335 16.10 -2.22 5.76
N ALA A 336 16.97 -3.19 5.45
CA ALA A 336 16.90 -3.89 4.17
C ALA A 336 15.60 -4.73 4.10
N PRO A 337 15.03 -4.94 2.90
CA PRO A 337 13.96 -5.91 2.74
C PRO A 337 14.44 -7.33 3.07
N SER A 338 13.51 -8.23 3.39
CA SER A 338 13.73 -9.66 3.52
C SER A 338 13.24 -10.42 2.30
N LEU A 339 13.79 -11.62 2.10
CA LEU A 339 13.50 -12.50 0.97
C LEU A 339 12.65 -13.68 1.43
N SER A 340 11.68 -14.07 0.61
CA SER A 340 10.96 -15.34 0.74
C SER A 340 10.63 -15.89 -0.64
N ASN A 341 10.23 -17.17 -0.68
CA ASN A 341 9.66 -17.82 -1.87
C ASN A 341 10.47 -17.59 -3.17
N VAL A 342 11.74 -17.99 -3.20
CA VAL A 342 12.59 -17.83 -4.40
C VAL A 342 12.17 -18.79 -5.50
N MET A 343 12.06 -18.29 -6.74
CA MET A 343 11.69 -19.03 -7.96
C MET A 343 12.72 -18.79 -9.07
N ALA A 344 12.51 -19.41 -10.24
CA ALA A 344 13.38 -19.18 -11.40
C ALA A 344 13.28 -17.73 -11.94
N HIS A 345 12.07 -17.23 -12.13
CA HIS A 345 11.83 -15.89 -12.70
C HIS A 345 11.18 -14.89 -11.72
N ALA A 346 11.06 -15.26 -10.45
CA ALA A 346 10.42 -14.43 -9.45
C ALA A 346 10.97 -14.64 -8.04
N VAL A 347 10.67 -13.69 -7.16
CA VAL A 347 10.90 -13.81 -5.73
C VAL A 347 9.95 -12.93 -4.95
N ASP A 348 9.58 -13.36 -3.74
CA ASP A 348 8.83 -12.50 -2.82
C ASP A 348 9.79 -11.69 -1.95
N ILE A 349 9.48 -10.41 -1.82
CA ILE A 349 10.20 -9.48 -0.95
C ILE A 349 9.23 -8.89 0.06
N THR A 350 9.72 -8.66 1.27
CA THR A 350 8.93 -8.05 2.35
C THR A 350 9.77 -6.97 3.04
N TRP A 351 9.15 -5.89 3.46
CA TRP A 351 9.82 -4.83 4.22
C TRP A 351 8.91 -4.32 5.33
N THR A 352 9.52 -3.64 6.29
CA THR A 352 8.81 -3.01 7.40
C THR A 352 8.86 -1.50 7.25
N PRO A 353 7.71 -0.80 7.36
CA PRO A 353 7.70 0.65 7.52
C PRO A 353 8.48 1.07 8.78
N PRO A 354 8.89 2.34 8.91
CA PRO A 354 9.66 2.83 10.06
C PRO A 354 8.91 2.61 11.39
N PRO A 355 9.40 1.76 12.31
CA PRO A 355 8.60 1.28 13.45
C PRO A 355 8.36 2.31 14.57
N ASN A 356 9.14 3.39 14.60
CA ASN A 356 9.18 4.31 15.75
C ASN A 356 8.45 5.65 15.51
N ASP A 357 7.82 5.84 14.34
CA ASP A 357 7.10 7.08 14.05
C ASP A 357 5.84 6.82 13.22
N VAL A 358 4.71 6.74 13.92
CA VAL A 358 3.38 6.60 13.31
C VAL A 358 3.10 7.77 12.37
N TRP A 359 3.52 9.00 12.70
CA TRP A 359 3.26 10.17 11.85
C TRP A 359 4.02 10.09 10.54
N THR A 360 5.24 9.54 10.54
CA THR A 360 5.96 9.25 9.30
C THR A 360 5.23 8.18 8.49
N CYS A 361 4.78 7.08 9.12
CA CYS A 361 4.04 6.01 8.44
C CYS A 361 2.75 6.51 7.78
N LEU A 362 2.03 7.44 8.42
CA LEU A 362 0.80 8.04 7.89
C LEU A 362 1.00 8.85 6.61
N THR A 363 2.24 9.25 6.28
CA THR A 363 2.55 9.94 5.01
C THR A 363 2.81 8.97 3.85
N ILE A 364 3.09 7.70 4.14
CA ILE A 364 3.50 6.73 3.13
C ILE A 364 2.27 6.28 2.35
N THR A 365 2.30 6.53 1.05
CA THR A 365 1.24 6.17 0.08
C THR A 365 1.65 5.02 -0.82
N GLY A 366 2.94 4.69 -0.83
CA GLY A 366 3.47 3.59 -1.60
C GLY A 366 4.97 3.41 -1.47
N TYR A 367 5.51 2.58 -2.35
CA TYR A 367 6.92 2.23 -2.36
C TYR A 367 7.47 2.14 -3.77
N LEU A 368 8.68 2.64 -3.97
CA LEU A 368 9.45 2.45 -5.19
C LEU A 368 10.44 1.31 -4.95
N VAL A 369 10.33 0.24 -5.73
CA VAL A 369 11.26 -0.88 -5.68
C VAL A 369 12.19 -0.80 -6.87
N ILE A 370 13.50 -0.87 -6.60
CA ILE A 370 14.53 -0.85 -7.63
C ILE A 370 15.27 -2.17 -7.58
N VAL A 371 15.20 -2.92 -8.68
CA VAL A 371 15.85 -4.22 -8.83
C VAL A 371 16.97 -4.08 -9.85
N ARG A 372 18.20 -4.39 -9.45
CA ARG A 372 19.41 -4.30 -10.26
C ARG A 372 20.01 -5.69 -10.48
N ARG A 373 20.10 -6.14 -11.72
CA ARG A 373 20.82 -7.38 -12.08
C ARG A 373 22.32 -7.14 -11.97
N LEU A 374 23.01 -7.94 -11.16
CA LEU A 374 24.41 -7.68 -10.81
C LEU A 374 25.40 -8.04 -11.93
N ARG A 375 25.00 -8.91 -12.88
CA ARG A 375 25.88 -9.34 -13.99
C ARG A 375 26.14 -8.24 -15.01
N ASP A 376 25.12 -7.46 -15.36
CA ASP A 376 25.15 -6.51 -16.48
C ASP A 376 24.54 -5.15 -16.13
N ASN A 377 24.21 -4.94 -14.86
CA ASN A 377 23.74 -3.67 -14.33
C ASN A 377 22.39 -3.19 -14.88
N VAL A 378 21.59 -4.09 -15.47
CA VAL A 378 20.23 -3.76 -15.91
C VAL A 378 19.37 -3.50 -14.67
N THR A 379 18.64 -2.37 -14.68
CA THR A 379 17.81 -1.93 -13.56
C THR A 379 16.36 -1.84 -14.00
N VAL A 380 15.48 -2.42 -13.20
CA VAL A 380 14.03 -2.34 -13.34
C VAL A 380 13.48 -1.62 -12.12
N THR A 381 12.52 -0.73 -12.36
CA THR A 381 11.89 0.07 -11.32
C THR A 381 10.40 -0.19 -11.32
N THR A 382 9.84 -0.43 -10.14
CA THR A 382 8.43 -0.78 -9.97
C THR A 382 7.82 0.09 -8.89
N MET A 383 6.73 0.77 -9.24
CA MET A 383 5.95 1.57 -8.31
C MET A 383 4.86 0.70 -7.68
N LEU A 384 4.78 0.73 -6.36
CA LEU A 384 3.82 0.00 -5.56
C LEU A 384 2.93 0.97 -4.77
N GLY A 385 1.70 0.54 -4.46
CA GLY A 385 0.88 1.19 -3.43
C GLY A 385 1.39 0.89 -2.04
N ASN A 386 0.59 1.25 -1.03
CA ASN A 386 0.97 1.05 0.36
C ASN A 386 0.77 -0.43 0.75
N VAL A 387 1.72 -1.25 0.32
CA VAL A 387 1.88 -2.67 0.64
C VAL A 387 3.21 -2.88 1.34
N THR A 388 3.37 -3.98 2.05
CA THR A 388 4.64 -4.33 2.73
C THR A 388 5.30 -5.57 2.14
N THR A 389 4.66 -6.21 1.16
CA THR A 389 5.18 -7.36 0.43
C THR A 389 4.83 -7.24 -1.04
N THR A 390 5.68 -7.76 -1.93
CA THR A 390 5.35 -7.93 -3.35
C THR A 390 6.13 -9.10 -3.92
N THR A 391 5.71 -9.58 -5.10
CA THR A 391 6.44 -10.57 -5.89
C THR A 391 7.14 -9.81 -7.01
N LEU A 392 8.47 -9.79 -6.97
CA LEU A 392 9.28 -9.38 -8.12
C LEU A 392 9.21 -10.49 -9.16
N ALA A 393 8.80 -10.16 -10.38
CA ALA A 393 8.64 -11.10 -11.48
C ALA A 393 9.50 -10.66 -12.69
N THR A 394 9.45 -11.41 -13.80
CA THR A 394 10.25 -11.16 -15.02
C THR A 394 11.77 -11.11 -14.80
N LEU A 395 12.26 -11.69 -13.69
CA LEU A 395 13.69 -11.81 -13.42
C LEU A 395 14.27 -12.89 -14.33
N SER A 396 15.53 -12.80 -14.73
CA SER A 396 16.24 -13.92 -15.37
C SER A 396 16.54 -15.04 -14.38
N ALA A 397 16.39 -16.29 -14.84
CA ALA A 397 16.76 -17.49 -14.11
C ALA A 397 18.28 -17.58 -13.82
N GLY A 398 18.61 -18.14 -12.67
CA GLY A 398 19.98 -18.41 -12.22
C GLY A 398 20.87 -17.16 -12.13
N ALA A 399 20.29 -15.98 -11.87
CA ALA A 399 20.98 -14.71 -11.93
C ALA A 399 21.01 -13.98 -10.57
N PRO A 400 22.11 -13.28 -10.24
CA PRO A 400 22.23 -12.49 -9.01
C PRO A 400 21.64 -11.08 -9.18
N TYR A 401 20.95 -10.61 -8.14
CA TYR A 401 20.28 -9.31 -8.08
C TYR A 401 20.59 -8.57 -6.78
N SER A 402 20.43 -7.25 -6.83
CA SER A 402 20.31 -6.37 -5.67
C SER A 402 18.97 -5.66 -5.73
N VAL A 403 18.28 -5.55 -4.60
CA VAL A 403 17.01 -4.82 -4.47
C VAL A 403 17.08 -3.79 -3.36
N THR A 404 16.51 -2.62 -3.63
CA THR A 404 16.26 -1.57 -2.64
C THR A 404 14.79 -1.14 -2.69
N VAL A 405 14.30 -0.64 -1.56
CA VAL A 405 12.94 -0.09 -1.44
C VAL A 405 13.04 1.34 -0.93
N SER A 406 12.33 2.27 -1.56
CA SER A 406 12.15 3.64 -1.09
C SER A 406 10.69 3.86 -0.74
N ALA A 407 10.41 4.48 0.41
CA ALA A 407 9.06 4.96 0.71
C ALA A 407 8.69 6.11 -0.23
N VAL A 408 7.43 6.16 -0.64
CA VAL A 408 6.88 7.22 -1.50
C VAL A 408 5.79 7.96 -0.74
N VAL A 409 5.91 9.28 -0.75
CA VAL A 409 4.95 10.21 -0.16
C VAL A 409 4.28 10.95 -1.31
N GLU A 410 2.95 10.92 -1.36
CA GLU A 410 2.13 11.58 -2.39
C GLU A 410 1.00 12.36 -1.71
N SER A 411 0.30 13.19 -2.49
CA SER A 411 -0.92 13.84 -2.02
C SER A 411 -2.00 12.78 -1.78
N GLN A 412 -2.61 12.83 -0.59
CA GLN A 412 -3.68 11.92 -0.20
C GLN A 412 -5.08 12.51 -0.46
N ASN A 413 -5.17 13.63 -1.18
CA ASN A 413 -6.44 14.28 -1.53
C ASN A 413 -7.22 13.52 -2.63
N THR A 414 -6.56 12.56 -3.30
CA THR A 414 -7.18 11.67 -4.27
C THR A 414 -7.11 10.22 -3.78
N THR A 415 -7.95 9.35 -4.34
CA THR A 415 -7.94 7.92 -4.03
C THR A 415 -7.11 7.09 -5.02
N ASP A 416 -6.53 7.72 -6.04
CA ASP A 416 -5.86 7.03 -7.14
C ASP A 416 -4.65 6.20 -6.67
N TRP A 417 -3.92 6.67 -5.65
CA TRP A 417 -2.79 5.95 -5.05
C TRP A 417 -3.20 4.64 -4.34
N GLN A 418 -4.49 4.46 -4.05
CA GLN A 418 -5.03 3.25 -3.40
C GLN A 418 -5.33 2.13 -4.41
N GLN A 419 -5.43 2.46 -5.70
CA GLN A 419 -5.70 1.48 -6.75
C GLN A 419 -4.39 0.77 -7.13
N VAL A 420 -4.35 -0.53 -6.90
CA VAL A 420 -3.20 -1.38 -7.21
C VAL A 420 -3.64 -2.69 -7.87
N ASP A 421 -2.75 -3.30 -8.62
CA ASP A 421 -2.95 -4.64 -9.13
C ASP A 421 -2.77 -5.72 -8.04
N MET A 422 -2.86 -6.99 -8.42
CA MET A 422 -2.70 -8.10 -7.45
C MET A 422 -1.28 -8.22 -6.85
N TYR A 423 -0.27 -7.63 -7.50
CA TYR A 423 1.11 -7.54 -7.00
C TYR A 423 1.36 -6.27 -6.18
N GLY A 424 0.35 -5.40 -6.07
CA GLY A 424 0.46 -4.12 -5.38
C GLY A 424 1.04 -3.02 -6.27
N GLN A 425 1.21 -3.26 -7.58
CA GLN A 425 1.79 -2.30 -8.52
C GLN A 425 0.78 -1.24 -8.93
N ARG A 426 1.28 -0.03 -9.19
CA ARG A 426 0.52 1.10 -9.74
C ARG A 426 1.43 2.12 -10.42
N LEU A 427 0.82 3.16 -10.99
CA LEU A 427 1.56 4.33 -11.46
C LEU A 427 1.82 5.32 -10.32
N ALA A 428 2.91 6.08 -10.43
CA ALA A 428 3.18 7.21 -9.55
C ALA A 428 2.27 8.40 -9.89
N LEU A 429 1.78 9.09 -8.86
CA LEU A 429 1.10 10.36 -9.01
C LEU A 429 2.11 11.48 -9.31
N PRO A 430 1.69 12.57 -9.99
CA PRO A 430 2.58 13.71 -10.25
C PRO A 430 3.16 14.34 -8.97
N SER A 431 2.50 14.16 -7.82
CA SER A 431 2.95 14.65 -6.52
C SER A 431 4.05 13.77 -5.86
N ALA A 432 4.49 12.69 -6.48
CA ALA A 432 5.35 11.71 -5.83
C ALA A 432 6.70 12.27 -5.35
N ILE A 433 6.95 12.15 -4.05
CA ILE A 433 8.24 12.41 -3.40
C ILE A 433 8.83 11.06 -3.00
N VAL A 434 9.88 10.66 -3.71
CA VAL A 434 10.60 9.40 -3.44
C VAL A 434 11.63 9.62 -2.35
N GLY A 435 11.62 8.74 -1.34
CA GLY A 435 12.58 8.68 -0.26
C GLY A 435 13.95 8.12 -0.65
N LEU A 436 14.91 8.23 0.28
CA LEU A 436 16.21 7.57 0.09
C LEU A 436 16.03 6.03 0.07
N PRO A 437 16.76 5.31 -0.79
CA PRO A 437 16.69 3.86 -0.84
C PRO A 437 17.10 3.22 0.48
N SER A 438 16.42 2.14 0.85
CA SER A 438 16.84 1.24 1.92
C SER A 438 18.26 0.70 1.67
N PRO A 439 18.94 0.17 2.70
CA PRO A 439 20.06 -0.73 2.47
C PRO A 439 19.66 -1.84 1.49
N ALA A 440 20.59 -2.20 0.60
CA ALA A 440 20.35 -3.18 -0.44
C ALA A 440 20.32 -4.62 0.11
N LEU A 441 19.36 -5.42 -0.34
CA LEU A 441 19.35 -6.87 -0.21
C LEU A 441 19.94 -7.48 -1.48
N VAL A 442 20.82 -8.47 -1.34
CA VAL A 442 21.40 -9.23 -2.47
C VAL A 442 20.88 -10.66 -2.44
N PHE A 443 20.46 -11.18 -3.59
CA PHE A 443 19.94 -12.54 -3.73
C PHE A 443 20.23 -13.13 -5.12
N SER A 444 19.90 -14.41 -5.33
CA SER A 444 19.95 -15.04 -6.65
C SER A 444 18.68 -15.84 -6.89
N THR A 445 18.18 -15.81 -8.13
CA THR A 445 17.05 -16.65 -8.56
C THR A 445 17.50 -18.09 -8.79
N LEU A 446 16.53 -19.01 -8.83
CA LEU A 446 16.79 -20.41 -9.20
C LEU A 446 17.02 -20.54 -10.72
N ALA A 447 17.65 -21.63 -11.15
CA ALA A 447 17.75 -21.93 -12.59
C ALA A 447 16.45 -22.54 -13.15
N LEU A 448 15.78 -23.37 -12.35
CA LEU A 448 14.49 -24.00 -12.62
C LEU A 448 13.67 -23.99 -11.33
N ASP A 449 12.34 -24.04 -11.44
CA ASP A 449 11.49 -24.15 -10.26
C ASP A 449 11.56 -25.57 -9.67
N PHE A 450 11.64 -26.60 -10.52
CA PHE A 450 12.08 -27.92 -10.09
C PHE A 450 12.69 -28.72 -11.25
N GLU A 451 13.52 -29.70 -10.90
CA GLU A 451 14.17 -30.61 -11.85
C GLU A 451 14.31 -32.02 -11.26
N PHE A 452 13.85 -33.00 -12.03
CA PHE A 452 14.11 -34.42 -11.86
C PHE A 452 14.98 -34.88 -13.03
N THR A 453 16.28 -35.04 -12.81
CA THR A 453 17.19 -35.60 -13.83
C THR A 453 17.02 -37.10 -14.00
N THR A 454 16.62 -37.79 -12.92
CA THR A 454 16.18 -39.19 -12.86
C THR A 454 15.14 -39.34 -11.74
N PHE A 455 14.41 -40.44 -11.73
CA PHE A 455 13.46 -40.79 -10.68
C PHE A 455 13.98 -41.99 -9.87
N SER A 456 14.63 -41.71 -8.75
CA SER A 456 14.89 -42.69 -7.70
C SER A 456 13.77 -42.70 -6.66
N ALA A 457 13.79 -43.65 -5.72
CA ALA A 457 12.87 -43.59 -4.60
C ALA A 457 13.07 -42.30 -3.79
N GLN A 458 14.30 -41.95 -3.41
CA GLN A 458 14.63 -40.69 -2.75
C GLN A 458 14.12 -39.46 -3.52
N ALA A 459 14.36 -39.36 -4.83
CA ALA A 459 13.95 -38.19 -5.60
C ALA A 459 12.42 -38.01 -5.64
N THR A 460 11.66 -39.11 -5.50
CA THR A 460 10.19 -39.12 -5.59
C THR A 460 9.49 -39.12 -4.23
N LEU A 461 10.19 -39.44 -3.14
CA LEU A 461 9.69 -39.25 -1.80
C LEU A 461 9.29 -37.79 -1.62
N ASN A 462 8.12 -37.55 -1.03
CA ASN A 462 7.67 -36.22 -0.65
C ASN A 462 8.57 -35.68 0.47
N HIS A 463 9.76 -35.23 0.06
CA HIS A 463 10.64 -34.45 0.88
C HIS A 463 10.01 -33.07 0.93
N SER A 464 9.42 -32.72 2.06
CA SER A 464 9.35 -31.31 2.43
C SER A 464 10.79 -30.83 2.59
N ILE A 465 11.46 -30.46 1.49
CA ILE A 465 12.77 -29.81 1.58
C ILE A 465 12.51 -28.49 2.28
N SER A 466 12.99 -28.49 3.51
CA SER A 466 13.08 -27.40 4.44
C SER A 466 13.79 -26.20 3.82
N VAL A 467 13.04 -25.12 3.60
CA VAL A 467 13.44 -23.81 4.12
C VAL A 467 12.21 -23.19 4.85
N PRO A 468 11.76 -23.75 5.99
CA PRO A 468 10.55 -23.27 6.68
C PRO A 468 10.77 -21.88 7.29
N THR A 469 12.02 -21.49 7.52
CA THR A 469 12.36 -20.27 8.27
C THR A 469 12.11 -18.97 7.50
N ALA A 470 11.95 -19.04 6.18
CA ALA A 470 11.68 -17.88 5.32
C ALA A 470 10.50 -18.10 4.36
N ALA A 471 9.68 -19.14 4.55
CA ALA A 471 8.47 -19.33 3.76
C ALA A 471 7.36 -18.40 4.27
N THR A 472 6.82 -17.56 3.41
CA THR A 472 5.69 -16.67 3.73
C THR A 472 4.54 -16.93 2.77
N LEU A 473 3.34 -16.48 3.12
CA LEU A 473 2.25 -16.36 2.16
C LEU A 473 2.52 -15.12 1.29
N GLY A 474 2.99 -15.33 0.06
CA GLY A 474 3.27 -14.29 -0.90
C GLY A 474 2.00 -13.61 -1.42
N PRO A 475 2.13 -12.46 -2.12
CA PRO A 475 1.01 -11.71 -2.67
C PRO A 475 0.06 -12.55 -3.52
N THR A 476 0.56 -13.53 -4.27
CA THR A 476 -0.27 -14.42 -5.11
C THR A 476 -0.80 -15.65 -4.38
N GLY A 477 -0.68 -15.66 -3.05
CA GLY A 477 -0.99 -16.80 -2.18
C GLY A 477 0.06 -17.91 -2.23
N ASP A 478 1.27 -17.63 -2.73
CA ASP A 478 2.35 -18.61 -2.82
C ASP A 478 3.04 -18.86 -1.49
N VAL A 479 3.41 -20.12 -1.20
CA VAL A 479 3.99 -20.48 0.10
C VAL A 479 5.20 -21.37 -0.10
N GLY A 480 6.38 -20.87 0.31
CA GLY A 480 7.68 -21.54 0.20
C GLY A 480 8.45 -21.18 -1.08
N GLY A 481 9.77 -21.41 -1.09
CA GLY A 481 10.57 -21.35 -2.33
C GLY A 481 10.30 -22.56 -3.23
N GLN A 482 10.57 -22.45 -4.54
CA GLN A 482 10.47 -23.60 -5.44
C GLN A 482 11.65 -24.56 -5.23
N GLY A 483 11.50 -25.81 -5.65
CA GLY A 483 12.53 -26.84 -5.54
C GLY A 483 12.01 -28.26 -5.68
N LEU A 484 12.85 -29.25 -5.41
CA LEU A 484 12.44 -30.66 -5.47
C LEU A 484 11.64 -31.06 -4.22
N LEU A 485 10.33 -31.26 -4.37
CA LEU A 485 9.40 -31.64 -3.28
C LEU A 485 8.90 -33.09 -3.40
N GLY A 486 9.50 -33.91 -4.25
CA GLY A 486 9.01 -35.25 -4.57
C GLY A 486 7.75 -35.27 -5.42
N LEU A 487 7.04 -36.40 -5.42
CA LEU A 487 5.83 -36.62 -6.22
C LEU A 487 4.70 -37.26 -5.40
N THR A 488 3.46 -36.94 -5.75
CA THR A 488 2.28 -37.69 -5.31
C THR A 488 1.92 -38.70 -6.39
N LEU A 489 2.22 -39.97 -6.12
CA LEU A 489 1.89 -41.10 -7.01
C LEU A 489 0.50 -41.65 -6.66
N VAL A 490 -0.33 -41.89 -7.68
CA VAL A 490 -1.73 -42.31 -7.57
C VAL A 490 -2.01 -43.46 -8.55
N GLY A 491 -2.87 -44.40 -8.14
CA GLY A 491 -3.23 -45.55 -8.95
C GLY A 491 -2.05 -46.50 -9.11
N HIS A 492 -1.70 -46.84 -10.35
CA HIS A 492 -0.62 -47.77 -10.68
C HIS A 492 0.75 -47.10 -10.88
N ALA A 493 0.84 -45.79 -10.68
CA ALA A 493 2.10 -45.06 -10.81
C ALA A 493 3.09 -45.46 -9.71
N HIS A 494 4.33 -45.77 -10.09
CA HIS A 494 5.42 -46.17 -9.20
C HIS A 494 6.77 -45.78 -9.82
N VAL A 495 7.85 -45.95 -9.08
CA VAL A 495 9.22 -45.83 -9.63
C VAL A 495 9.63 -47.17 -10.23
N GLU A 496 10.26 -47.16 -11.41
CA GLU A 496 10.74 -48.35 -12.10
C GLU A 496 11.58 -49.23 -11.15
N HIS A 497 11.45 -50.55 -11.29
CA HIS A 497 12.10 -51.55 -10.43
C HIS A 497 11.66 -51.57 -8.95
N CYS A 498 10.81 -50.65 -8.49
CA CYS A 498 10.11 -50.78 -7.21
C CYS A 498 8.80 -51.56 -7.38
N ASN A 499 8.38 -52.28 -6.35
CA ASN A 499 7.06 -52.92 -6.36
C ASN A 499 5.96 -51.86 -6.27
N ALA A 500 4.87 -52.04 -7.03
CA ALA A 500 3.70 -51.15 -7.06
C ALA A 500 3.05 -50.97 -5.66
N THR A 501 3.30 -51.88 -4.72
CA THR A 501 2.91 -51.74 -3.32
C THR A 501 4.00 -51.05 -2.49
N SER A 502 4.08 -49.72 -2.58
CA SER A 502 4.54 -48.78 -1.54
C SER A 502 5.82 -49.05 -0.74
N ALA A 503 6.65 -50.02 -1.08
CA ALA A 503 7.86 -50.39 -0.35
C ALA A 503 9.05 -50.08 -1.23
N CYS A 504 9.56 -48.85 -1.10
CA CYS A 504 10.81 -48.46 -1.72
C CYS A 504 11.97 -48.87 -0.80
N CYS A 505 12.89 -49.68 -1.32
CA CYS A 505 14.23 -49.85 -0.76
C CYS A 505 15.19 -48.99 -1.56
N ASP A 506 15.74 -47.92 -0.96
CA ASP A 506 16.96 -47.30 -1.50
C ASP A 506 18.16 -47.99 -0.86
N PHE A 507 19.01 -48.56 -1.71
CA PHE A 507 20.31 -49.07 -1.30
C PHE A 507 21.33 -47.92 -1.29
N ASP A 508 22.18 -47.84 -0.27
CA ASP A 508 23.33 -46.94 -0.30
C ASP A 508 24.30 -47.26 -1.46
N SER A 509 25.30 -46.39 -1.69
CA SER A 509 26.30 -46.57 -2.76
C SER A 509 27.12 -47.87 -2.66
N THR A 510 26.99 -48.62 -1.56
CA THR A 510 27.66 -49.91 -1.33
C THR A 510 26.75 -51.11 -1.59
N GLY A 511 25.44 -50.89 -1.78
CA GLY A 511 24.46 -51.95 -2.01
C GLY A 511 24.07 -52.74 -0.75
N GLN A 512 24.43 -52.27 0.45
CA GLN A 512 24.35 -53.08 1.67
C GLN A 512 23.22 -52.72 2.62
N THR A 513 22.72 -51.48 2.62
CA THR A 513 21.66 -51.05 3.55
C THR A 513 20.41 -50.58 2.80
N CYS A 514 19.22 -51.11 3.14
CA CYS A 514 17.93 -50.63 2.63
C CYS A 514 17.17 -49.86 3.72
N ALA A 515 16.73 -48.63 3.40
CA ALA A 515 15.73 -47.90 4.19
C ALA A 515 14.33 -48.11 3.56
N PHE A 516 13.44 -48.82 4.25
CA PHE A 516 12.06 -49.00 3.80
C PHE A 516 11.24 -47.74 4.08
N THR A 517 10.61 -47.17 3.06
CA THR A 517 9.58 -46.14 3.23
C THR A 517 8.24 -46.71 2.79
N CYS A 518 7.32 -46.95 3.73
CA CYS A 518 5.99 -47.51 3.47
C CYS A 518 4.91 -46.43 3.45
N ARG A 519 4.05 -46.40 2.42
CA ARG A 519 2.74 -45.70 2.43
C ARG A 519 1.60 -46.69 2.17
N GLY A 520 0.92 -47.14 3.23
CA GLY A 520 -0.19 -48.07 3.11
C GLY A 520 -1.46 -47.40 2.59
N SER A 521 -2.04 -47.95 1.53
CA SER A 521 -3.47 -47.81 1.25
C SER A 521 -3.97 -49.11 0.63
N THR A 522 -4.71 -49.90 1.40
CA THR A 522 -5.58 -50.94 0.86
C THR A 522 -6.93 -50.31 0.49
N PRO A 523 -7.45 -50.51 -0.73
CA PRO A 523 -8.88 -50.61 -0.93
C PRO A 523 -9.26 -52.07 -0.67
N SER A 524 -10.02 -52.30 0.39
CA SER A 524 -10.71 -53.56 0.61
C SER A 524 -11.59 -53.90 -0.60
N HIS A 525 -11.38 -55.10 -1.15
CA HIS A 525 -12.34 -55.95 -1.87
C HIS A 525 -13.58 -55.29 -2.50
N ILE A 526 -13.70 -55.37 -3.83
CA ILE A 526 -15.01 -55.57 -4.48
C ILE A 526 -14.89 -56.69 -5.52
N SER A 527 -15.22 -57.90 -5.09
CA SER A 527 -15.83 -58.92 -5.94
C SER A 527 -17.35 -58.66 -5.98
N SER A 528 -17.92 -58.63 -7.19
CA SER A 528 -19.34 -58.86 -7.55
C SER A 528 -20.47 -58.01 -6.92
N ALA A 529 -21.27 -57.39 -7.77
CA ALA A 529 -22.62 -56.84 -7.51
C ALA A 529 -23.67 -57.96 -7.26
N PRO A 530 -24.98 -57.66 -7.03
CA PRO A 530 -25.66 -56.67 -6.16
C PRO A 530 -26.74 -57.31 -5.25
N GLN A 531 -27.13 -56.70 -4.12
CA GLN A 531 -28.52 -56.74 -3.59
C GLN A 531 -28.76 -55.82 -2.36
N SER A 532 -29.95 -55.20 -2.38
CA SER A 532 -30.84 -54.63 -1.33
C SER A 532 -30.42 -54.77 0.16
N THR A 533 -30.63 -53.85 1.11
CA THR A 533 -31.83 -53.06 1.52
C THR A 533 -31.42 -52.05 2.62
N SER A 534 -32.20 -50.96 2.79
CA SER A 534 -32.50 -50.15 4.02
C SER A 534 -31.74 -50.44 5.33
N ASN A 535 -31.33 -49.53 6.22
CA ASN A 535 -31.97 -48.28 6.69
C ASN A 535 -31.00 -47.58 7.69
N SER A 536 -31.18 -46.26 7.86
CA SER A 536 -30.94 -45.42 9.06
C SER A 536 -29.56 -45.30 9.72
N GLY A 537 -29.08 -44.04 9.84
CA GLY A 537 -28.39 -43.58 11.05
C GLY A 537 -27.21 -42.62 10.89
N SER A 538 -27.47 -41.32 11.15
CA SER A 538 -26.57 -40.37 11.82
C SER A 538 -25.25 -39.96 11.15
N THR A 539 -25.26 -38.71 10.70
CA THR A 539 -24.13 -37.82 10.37
C THR A 539 -23.19 -37.58 11.56
N THR A 540 -21.91 -37.95 11.39
CA THR A 540 -20.76 -37.25 11.99
C THR A 540 -19.54 -37.52 11.11
N ALA A 541 -19.16 -36.53 10.31
CA ALA A 541 -17.92 -36.55 9.54
C ALA A 541 -16.74 -36.32 10.49
N THR A 542 -16.15 -37.41 10.99
CA THR A 542 -14.84 -37.38 11.65
C THR A 542 -13.75 -37.49 10.58
N THR A 543 -12.88 -36.48 10.57
CA THR A 543 -11.56 -36.42 9.92
C THR A 543 -10.90 -37.80 9.82
N ALA A 544 -10.81 -38.35 8.60
CA ALA A 544 -10.01 -39.53 8.33
C ALA A 544 -8.53 -39.19 8.53
N GLY A 545 -7.89 -39.95 9.41
CA GLY A 545 -6.59 -39.67 9.99
C GLY A 545 -5.44 -39.59 8.98
N VAL A 546 -4.64 -38.55 9.14
CA VAL A 546 -3.25 -38.53 8.66
C VAL A 546 -2.46 -39.47 9.58
N SER A 547 -2.11 -40.66 9.11
CA SER A 547 -1.21 -41.57 9.85
C SER A 547 0.23 -41.07 9.77
N LEU A 548 0.85 -40.89 10.94
CA LEU A 548 2.29 -40.66 11.12
C LEU A 548 3.10 -41.89 10.71
N LEU A 549 4.18 -41.69 9.95
CA LEU A 549 5.16 -42.72 9.56
C LEU A 549 6.05 -43.11 10.76
N THR A 550 6.36 -44.41 10.88
CA THR A 550 7.45 -44.92 11.72
C THR A 550 8.60 -45.33 10.82
N LEU A 551 9.77 -44.69 10.98
CA LEU A 551 11.01 -45.06 10.30
C LEU A 551 11.54 -46.38 10.89
N VAL A 552 11.69 -47.42 10.08
CA VAL A 552 12.40 -48.65 10.48
C VAL A 552 13.82 -48.57 9.93
N THR A 553 14.76 -48.10 10.75
CA THR A 553 16.19 -48.18 10.46
C THR A 553 16.71 -49.55 10.93
N ASN A 554 17.43 -50.25 10.05
CA ASN A 554 18.11 -51.55 10.25
C ASN A 554 17.27 -52.81 9.98
N VAL A 555 17.23 -53.25 8.73
CA VAL A 555 17.01 -54.67 8.39
C VAL A 555 18.37 -55.30 8.12
N THR A 556 18.94 -55.99 9.11
CA THR A 556 20.27 -56.63 9.03
C THR A 556 20.24 -58.09 8.55
N SER A 557 19.14 -58.58 7.98
CA SER A 557 19.06 -59.95 7.46
C SER A 557 18.13 -60.09 6.25
N THR A 558 18.71 -60.12 5.06
CA THR A 558 18.04 -60.65 3.86
C THR A 558 18.13 -62.18 3.87
N PRO A 559 17.02 -62.93 3.64
CA PRO A 559 17.08 -64.37 3.40
C PRO A 559 17.95 -64.68 2.18
N THR A 560 18.82 -65.68 2.29
CA THR A 560 19.87 -66.05 1.32
C THR A 560 19.38 -66.66 -0.01
N SER A 561 18.14 -66.41 -0.42
CA SER A 561 17.56 -66.97 -1.65
C SER A 561 16.72 -66.00 -2.49
N SER A 562 16.70 -64.70 -2.20
CA SER A 562 16.05 -63.74 -3.10
C SER A 562 17.03 -63.28 -4.20
N PRO A 563 16.62 -63.19 -5.48
CA PRO A 563 17.44 -62.58 -6.51
C PRO A 563 17.83 -61.14 -6.10
N PRO A 564 18.98 -60.60 -6.55
CA PRO A 564 19.38 -59.24 -6.22
C PRO A 564 18.28 -58.26 -6.64
N LEU A 565 17.67 -57.60 -5.66
CA LEU A 565 16.68 -56.56 -5.89
C LEU A 565 17.38 -55.42 -6.63
N ARG A 566 16.85 -55.05 -7.81
CA ARG A 566 17.37 -53.90 -8.56
C ARG A 566 17.04 -52.63 -7.78
N PRO A 567 17.94 -51.63 -7.75
CA PRO A 567 17.64 -50.36 -7.12
C PRO A 567 16.45 -49.69 -7.83
N CYS A 568 15.64 -49.00 -7.04
CA CYS A 568 14.53 -48.20 -7.51
C CYS A 568 15.00 -47.10 -8.48
N GLY A 569 14.40 -47.05 -9.66
CA GLY A 569 14.69 -46.09 -10.73
C GLY A 569 15.15 -46.77 -12.02
N PRO A 570 15.58 -45.99 -13.02
CA PRO A 570 15.71 -44.52 -13.01
C PRO A 570 14.45 -43.77 -13.46
N ALA A 571 13.34 -44.45 -13.74
CA ALA A 571 12.15 -43.86 -14.36
C ALA A 571 10.95 -43.76 -13.41
N LEU A 572 10.12 -42.74 -13.62
CA LEU A 572 8.76 -42.67 -13.11
C LEU A 572 7.85 -43.47 -14.04
N ARG A 573 7.36 -44.61 -13.57
CA ARG A 573 6.47 -45.51 -14.32
C ARG A 573 5.02 -45.20 -14.00
N LEU A 574 4.28 -44.64 -14.95
CA LEU A 574 2.86 -44.29 -14.79
C LEU A 574 1.98 -45.55 -14.85
N THR A 575 2.28 -46.48 -15.74
CA THR A 575 1.72 -47.84 -15.75
C THR A 575 2.79 -48.84 -16.19
N TRP A 576 2.69 -50.09 -15.76
CA TRP A 576 3.49 -51.17 -16.36
C TRP A 576 2.76 -51.78 -17.57
N SER A 577 3.40 -52.75 -18.24
CA SER A 577 2.80 -53.48 -19.35
C SER A 577 1.81 -54.56 -18.86
N ALA A 578 0.56 -54.14 -18.62
CA ALA A 578 -0.58 -55.03 -18.33
C ALA A 578 -1.89 -54.33 -18.70
N PRO A 579 -2.99 -55.09 -18.92
CA PRO A 579 -4.27 -54.49 -19.25
C PRO A 579 -4.92 -53.76 -18.06
N PHE A 580 -5.78 -52.77 -18.37
CA PHE A 580 -6.65 -52.04 -17.44
C PHE A 580 -5.94 -51.30 -16.31
N LEU A 581 -4.75 -50.75 -16.59
CA LEU A 581 -4.04 -49.93 -15.63
C LEU A 581 -4.36 -48.45 -15.83
N THR A 582 -4.23 -47.70 -14.75
CA THR A 582 -4.34 -46.25 -14.74
C THR A 582 -3.45 -45.72 -13.63
N GLY A 583 -2.60 -44.76 -13.95
CA GLY A 583 -1.73 -44.13 -12.97
C GLY A 583 -1.61 -42.64 -13.20
N ALA A 584 -1.34 -41.92 -12.13
CA ALA A 584 -1.05 -40.49 -12.18
C ALA A 584 0.09 -40.13 -11.23
N ALA A 585 0.84 -39.11 -11.58
CA ALA A 585 1.93 -38.57 -10.76
C ALA A 585 1.86 -37.05 -10.77
N TRP A 586 1.70 -36.44 -9.59
CA TRP A 586 1.55 -34.99 -9.43
C TRP A 586 2.73 -34.39 -8.69
N TYR A 587 3.22 -33.25 -9.15
CA TYR A 587 4.07 -32.43 -8.31
C TYR A 587 3.22 -31.86 -7.16
N PRO A 588 3.61 -32.06 -5.89
CA PRO A 588 2.72 -31.88 -4.73
C PRO A 588 2.34 -30.43 -4.46
N ARG A 589 3.04 -29.47 -5.07
CA ARG A 589 2.77 -28.04 -4.92
C ARG A 589 2.28 -27.46 -6.25
N ARG A 590 1.19 -26.69 -6.19
CA ARG A 590 0.69 -25.98 -7.38
C ARG A 590 1.74 -25.01 -7.94
N GLN A 591 1.96 -25.06 -9.24
CA GLN A 591 2.89 -24.20 -9.97
C GLN A 591 2.15 -23.03 -10.60
N ASN A 592 2.84 -21.90 -10.80
CA ASN A 592 2.28 -20.79 -11.56
C ASN A 592 2.22 -21.19 -13.03
N VAL A 593 1.00 -21.16 -13.59
CA VAL A 593 0.74 -21.50 -14.99
C VAL A 593 0.14 -20.32 -15.76
N ARG A 594 -0.41 -19.33 -15.05
CA ARG A 594 -1.09 -18.19 -15.65
C ARG A 594 -0.15 -17.29 -16.43
N GLU A 595 1.04 -17.03 -15.88
CA GLU A 595 2.01 -16.08 -16.44
C GLU A 595 3.02 -16.77 -17.37
N GLY A 596 2.60 -17.84 -18.03
CA GLY A 596 3.46 -18.64 -18.87
C GLY A 596 4.29 -19.64 -18.07
N PHE A 597 4.60 -20.75 -18.73
CA PHE A 597 5.49 -21.78 -18.21
C PHE A 597 6.23 -22.48 -19.35
N ALA A 598 7.34 -23.11 -19.02
CA ALA A 598 8.03 -24.07 -19.85
C ALA A 598 8.23 -25.35 -19.04
N THR A 599 8.00 -26.50 -19.67
CA THR A 599 8.31 -27.79 -19.09
C THR A 599 8.95 -28.70 -20.12
N SER A 600 9.93 -29.47 -19.67
CA SER A 600 10.67 -30.43 -20.49
C SER A 600 10.63 -31.78 -19.81
N PHE A 601 10.41 -32.85 -20.56
CA PHE A 601 10.53 -34.20 -20.03
C PHE A 601 10.96 -35.18 -21.11
N GLN A 602 11.61 -36.26 -20.70
CA GLN A 602 11.91 -37.39 -21.56
C GLN A 602 11.00 -38.55 -21.21
N PHE A 603 10.49 -39.25 -22.22
CA PHE A 603 9.67 -40.44 -22.00
C PHE A 603 10.15 -41.63 -22.85
N ARG A 604 9.76 -42.82 -22.41
CA ARG A 604 9.99 -44.09 -23.10
C ARG A 604 8.75 -44.96 -22.97
N LEU A 605 8.24 -45.42 -24.10
CA LEU A 605 7.18 -46.43 -24.15
C LEU A 605 7.82 -47.79 -24.43
N SER A 606 7.42 -48.82 -23.69
CA SER A 606 8.10 -50.12 -23.78
C SER A 606 7.18 -51.29 -23.47
N ASN A 607 7.65 -52.49 -23.84
CA ASN A 607 6.96 -53.75 -23.61
C ASN A 607 5.51 -53.73 -24.13
N PRO A 608 5.27 -53.40 -25.42
CA PRO A 608 3.92 -53.39 -25.96
C PRO A 608 3.30 -54.78 -25.92
N SER A 609 1.98 -54.83 -25.79
CA SER A 609 1.19 -56.04 -26.00
C SER A 609 1.45 -56.65 -27.38
N LEU A 610 1.56 -57.97 -27.43
CA LEU A 610 1.67 -58.73 -28.68
C LEU A 610 0.27 -58.98 -29.25
N GLN A 611 -0.43 -57.92 -29.65
CA GLN A 611 -1.74 -58.00 -30.32
C GLN A 611 -1.66 -57.32 -31.67
N CYS A 612 -2.16 -58.02 -32.69
CA CYS A 612 -2.03 -57.63 -34.10
C CYS A 612 -3.31 -58.05 -34.82
N LYS A 613 -4.23 -57.10 -35.00
CA LYS A 613 -5.52 -57.33 -35.69
C LYS A 613 -5.49 -56.93 -37.18
N VAL A 614 -4.46 -56.19 -37.61
CA VAL A 614 -4.31 -55.67 -38.99
C VAL A 614 -2.82 -55.71 -39.37
N MET A 615 -2.52 -56.08 -40.62
CA MET A 615 -1.15 -56.08 -41.16
C MET A 615 -0.74 -54.68 -41.60
N ASP A 616 0.49 -54.25 -41.29
CA ASP A 616 1.02 -52.92 -41.67
C ASP A 616 1.24 -52.79 -43.20
N ASP A 617 1.45 -53.91 -43.92
CA ASP A 617 1.47 -53.95 -45.40
C ASP A 617 1.12 -55.36 -45.97
N VAL A 618 1.20 -55.51 -47.29
CA VAL A 618 0.84 -56.76 -48.02
C VAL A 618 1.92 -57.87 -47.90
N SER A 619 3.07 -57.62 -47.25
CA SER A 619 4.22 -58.53 -47.26
C SER A 619 5.05 -58.68 -45.97
N THR A 620 4.77 -57.98 -44.86
CA THR A 620 5.64 -58.04 -43.67
C THR A 620 4.92 -57.97 -42.31
N HIS A 621 5.41 -58.85 -41.43
CA HIS A 621 5.19 -59.12 -40.01
C HIS A 621 4.38 -58.15 -39.13
N CYS A 622 3.56 -58.76 -38.26
CA CYS A 622 2.91 -58.12 -37.12
C CYS A 622 3.84 -57.23 -36.29
N ARG A 623 3.54 -55.93 -36.25
CA ARG A 623 4.16 -55.00 -35.32
C ARG A 623 3.41 -55.03 -33.99
N ALA A 624 4.13 -55.25 -32.89
CA ALA A 624 3.56 -55.13 -31.55
C ALA A 624 3.19 -53.66 -31.30
N ARG A 625 1.89 -53.38 -31.11
CA ARG A 625 1.39 -52.05 -30.71
C ARG A 625 0.94 -52.09 -29.26
N GLY A 626 1.27 -51.04 -28.53
CA GLY A 626 0.83 -50.80 -27.16
C GLY A 626 -0.18 -49.66 -27.09
N GLY A 627 -0.85 -49.55 -25.95
CA GLY A 627 -1.88 -48.54 -25.72
C GLY A 627 -2.08 -48.25 -24.23
N ASP A 628 -2.90 -47.27 -23.86
CA ASP A 628 -3.57 -46.33 -24.77
C ASP A 628 -2.71 -45.08 -25.01
N GLY A 629 -1.93 -44.66 -24.01
CA GLY A 629 -1.01 -43.54 -24.10
C GLY A 629 -0.75 -42.91 -22.73
N PHE A 630 -0.21 -41.70 -22.74
CA PHE A 630 -0.06 -40.87 -21.53
C PHE A 630 -0.34 -39.39 -21.82
N ALA A 631 -0.50 -38.58 -20.78
CA ALA A 631 -0.71 -37.15 -20.91
C ALA A 631 0.08 -36.36 -19.88
N PHE A 632 0.54 -35.16 -20.27
CA PHE A 632 0.91 -34.11 -19.33
C PHE A 632 -0.34 -33.29 -18.99
N VAL A 633 -0.62 -33.10 -17.71
CA VAL A 633 -1.90 -32.53 -17.26
C VAL A 633 -1.66 -31.35 -16.32
N ILE A 634 -2.41 -30.27 -16.58
CA ILE A 634 -2.56 -29.12 -15.68
C ILE A 634 -3.98 -29.16 -15.13
N GLN A 635 -4.15 -29.27 -13.82
CA GLN A 635 -5.47 -29.35 -13.20
C GLN A 635 -5.55 -28.67 -11.86
N ASN A 636 -6.75 -28.27 -11.47
CA ASN A 636 -6.99 -27.72 -10.14
C ASN A 636 -8.25 -28.30 -9.48
N GLU A 637 -8.43 -29.62 -9.61
CA GLU A 637 -9.42 -30.43 -8.89
C GLU A 637 -8.84 -30.97 -7.56
N GLY A 638 -7.62 -31.50 -7.57
CA GLY A 638 -6.99 -32.03 -6.35
C GLY A 638 -5.62 -32.68 -6.56
N GLY A 639 -4.74 -32.65 -5.54
CA GLY A 639 -3.37 -33.16 -5.64
C GLY A 639 -3.21 -34.68 -5.75
N ALA A 640 -4.32 -35.42 -5.74
CA ALA A 640 -4.37 -36.87 -5.93
C ALA A 640 -5.43 -37.30 -6.96
N SER A 641 -5.84 -36.40 -7.86
CA SER A 641 -6.82 -36.72 -8.90
C SER A 641 -6.29 -37.80 -9.86
N ILE A 642 -7.19 -38.68 -10.29
CA ILE A 642 -6.95 -39.67 -11.34
C ILE A 642 -8.24 -39.86 -12.12
N GLY A 643 -8.15 -39.80 -13.44
CA GLY A 643 -9.26 -39.97 -14.36
C GLY A 643 -9.55 -41.44 -14.67
N ARG A 644 -10.36 -41.65 -15.70
CA ARG A 644 -10.71 -42.96 -16.22
C ARG A 644 -9.55 -43.55 -17.02
N GLY A 645 -9.37 -44.87 -16.92
CA GLY A 645 -8.41 -45.62 -17.71
C GLY A 645 -8.89 -45.92 -19.13
N GLY A 646 -8.15 -46.76 -19.86
CA GLY A 646 -8.43 -47.03 -21.25
C GLY A 646 -8.12 -45.81 -22.14
N HIS A 647 -8.93 -45.64 -23.19
CA HIS A 647 -8.91 -44.50 -24.12
C HIS A 647 -9.07 -43.11 -23.48
N GLU A 648 -9.39 -43.00 -22.18
CA GLU A 648 -9.45 -41.72 -21.47
C GLU A 648 -8.09 -41.33 -20.81
N VAL A 649 -7.05 -42.16 -21.02
CA VAL A 649 -5.62 -41.88 -20.75
C VAL A 649 -5.32 -41.40 -19.31
N GLY A 650 -6.20 -41.74 -18.37
CA GLY A 650 -6.07 -41.39 -16.96
C GLY A 650 -6.37 -39.93 -16.64
N TYR A 651 -6.75 -39.07 -17.61
CA TYR A 651 -7.19 -37.70 -17.34
C TYR A 651 -8.69 -37.49 -17.61
N GLY A 652 -9.33 -38.34 -18.42
CA GLY A 652 -10.76 -38.24 -18.69
C GLY A 652 -11.58 -38.33 -17.41
N GLY A 653 -12.47 -37.36 -17.20
CA GLY A 653 -13.24 -37.21 -15.98
C GLY A 653 -12.64 -36.24 -14.94
N ILE A 654 -11.34 -35.91 -15.01
CA ILE A 654 -10.74 -34.88 -14.16
C ILE A 654 -11.35 -33.53 -14.55
N ARG A 655 -11.94 -32.82 -13.59
CA ARG A 655 -12.52 -31.49 -13.82
C ARG A 655 -11.44 -30.41 -13.77
N ASN A 656 -11.74 -29.24 -14.32
CA ASN A 656 -10.87 -28.07 -14.21
C ASN A 656 -9.43 -28.37 -14.67
N ALA A 657 -9.33 -28.95 -15.87
CA ALA A 657 -8.08 -29.47 -16.41
C ALA A 657 -7.86 -29.14 -17.89
N VAL A 658 -6.59 -29.05 -18.26
CA VAL A 658 -6.07 -29.06 -19.63
C VAL A 658 -5.06 -30.20 -19.71
N SER A 659 -5.17 -31.04 -20.74
CA SER A 659 -4.30 -32.19 -20.95
C SER A 659 -3.61 -32.09 -22.30
N VAL A 660 -2.31 -32.37 -22.34
CA VAL A 660 -1.54 -32.62 -23.56
C VAL A 660 -1.33 -34.12 -23.66
N GLU A 661 -2.08 -34.76 -24.54
CA GLU A 661 -2.12 -36.19 -24.75
C GLU A 661 -1.10 -36.64 -25.79
N PHE A 662 -0.48 -37.78 -25.52
CA PHE A 662 0.42 -38.53 -26.40
C PHE A 662 -0.20 -39.91 -26.60
N ASP A 663 -1.02 -40.03 -27.63
CA ASP A 663 -1.85 -41.19 -27.90
C ASP A 663 -1.14 -42.15 -28.86
N THR A 664 -1.18 -43.45 -28.54
CA THR A 664 -0.60 -44.52 -29.36
C THR A 664 -1.65 -45.52 -29.88
N THR A 665 -2.93 -45.26 -29.66
CA THR A 665 -4.05 -46.15 -30.01
C THR A 665 -5.13 -45.39 -30.77
N TYR A 666 -5.69 -46.03 -31.79
CA TYR A 666 -6.85 -45.49 -32.50
C TYR A 666 -8.14 -45.97 -31.83
N ASN A 667 -8.92 -45.03 -31.28
CA ASN A 667 -10.26 -45.28 -30.78
C ASN A 667 -11.32 -44.55 -31.63
N ALA A 668 -12.09 -45.33 -32.40
CA ALA A 668 -13.15 -44.78 -33.26
C ALA A 668 -14.24 -44.03 -32.46
N ASP A 669 -14.51 -44.47 -31.22
CA ASP A 669 -15.54 -43.89 -30.33
C ASP A 669 -15.16 -42.50 -29.79
N THR A 670 -13.88 -42.14 -29.80
CA THR A 670 -13.36 -40.81 -29.43
C THR A 670 -13.05 -39.92 -30.64
N ALA A 671 -13.31 -40.44 -31.85
CA ALA A 671 -13.00 -39.80 -33.13
C ALA A 671 -11.50 -39.49 -33.32
N ASP A 672 -10.65 -40.40 -32.87
CA ASP A 672 -9.19 -40.23 -32.93
C ASP A 672 -8.65 -40.23 -34.36
N MET A 673 -7.43 -39.71 -34.48
CA MET A 673 -6.60 -39.93 -35.66
C MET A 673 -6.15 -41.39 -35.71
N TYR A 674 -6.01 -41.94 -36.93
CA TYR A 674 -5.66 -43.35 -37.11
C TYR A 674 -4.21 -43.68 -36.68
N GLU A 675 -3.31 -42.71 -36.78
CA GLU A 675 -1.91 -42.84 -36.38
C GLU A 675 -1.67 -42.32 -34.95
N ASN A 676 -0.49 -42.62 -34.40
CA ASN A 676 -0.03 -41.98 -33.17
C ASN A 676 -0.15 -40.46 -33.31
N HIS A 677 -0.66 -39.79 -32.29
CA HIS A 677 -0.95 -38.37 -32.39
C HIS A 677 -0.75 -37.66 -31.05
N VAL A 678 -0.59 -36.34 -31.15
CA VAL A 678 -0.59 -35.44 -30.00
C VAL A 678 -1.81 -34.55 -30.08
N SER A 679 -2.52 -34.39 -28.97
CA SER A 679 -3.75 -33.59 -28.89
C SER A 679 -3.83 -32.81 -27.59
N ILE A 680 -4.49 -31.65 -27.62
CA ILE A 680 -4.65 -30.80 -26.42
C ILE A 680 -6.14 -30.75 -26.05
N HIS A 681 -6.52 -31.36 -24.92
CA HIS A 681 -7.90 -31.54 -24.50
C HIS A 681 -8.29 -30.65 -23.33
N THR A 682 -9.45 -30.00 -23.41
CA THR A 682 -10.07 -29.35 -22.25
C THR A 682 -11.58 -29.20 -22.40
N ARG A 683 -12.29 -29.27 -21.27
CA ARG A 683 -13.71 -28.89 -21.20
C ARG A 683 -13.94 -27.69 -20.26
N GLY A 684 -12.87 -26.95 -20.00
CA GLY A 684 -12.87 -25.80 -19.11
C GLY A 684 -13.10 -26.16 -17.63
N ARG A 685 -13.32 -25.13 -16.80
CA ARG A 685 -13.45 -25.25 -15.34
C ARG A 685 -14.63 -26.11 -14.85
N SER A 686 -15.74 -26.15 -15.58
CA SER A 686 -17.00 -26.71 -15.07
C SER A 686 -17.31 -28.14 -15.52
N GLN A 687 -16.72 -28.61 -16.61
CA GLN A 687 -17.01 -29.93 -17.17
C GLN A 687 -15.85 -30.90 -16.91
N PRO A 688 -16.13 -32.20 -16.71
CA PRO A 688 -15.09 -33.22 -16.66
C PRO A 688 -14.38 -33.28 -18.01
N ASN A 689 -13.04 -33.31 -18.03
CA ASN A 689 -12.26 -33.43 -19.27
C ASN A 689 -12.54 -34.76 -19.98
N SER A 690 -12.22 -34.88 -21.27
CA SER A 690 -12.41 -36.12 -22.03
C SER A 690 -11.46 -36.19 -23.23
N ALA A 691 -11.01 -37.40 -23.54
CA ALA A 691 -10.17 -37.71 -24.71
C ALA A 691 -10.92 -37.67 -26.05
N HIS A 692 -12.25 -37.49 -26.05
CA HIS A 692 -12.99 -37.36 -27.30
C HIS A 692 -12.56 -36.09 -28.07
N HIS A 693 -12.17 -36.23 -29.34
CA HIS A 693 -11.59 -35.17 -30.20
C HIS A 693 -12.51 -33.97 -30.44
N ALA A 694 -13.82 -34.13 -30.28
CA ALA A 694 -14.77 -33.00 -30.19
C ALA A 694 -14.44 -31.97 -29.10
N TYR A 695 -13.62 -32.32 -28.10
CA TYR A 695 -13.15 -31.44 -27.03
C TYR A 695 -11.64 -31.12 -27.11
N SER A 696 -11.01 -31.48 -28.23
CA SER A 696 -9.63 -31.10 -28.53
C SER A 696 -9.58 -29.65 -28.98
N LEU A 697 -8.65 -28.86 -28.45
CA LEU A 697 -8.28 -27.53 -28.95
C LEU A 697 -7.48 -27.62 -30.26
N GLY A 698 -6.90 -28.78 -30.54
CA GLY A 698 -6.03 -29.03 -31.69
C GLY A 698 -5.30 -30.35 -31.54
N ALA A 699 -5.06 -31.02 -32.67
CA ALA A 699 -4.42 -32.33 -32.73
C ALA A 699 -3.54 -32.44 -33.99
N THR A 700 -2.54 -33.32 -33.94
CA THR A 700 -1.63 -33.60 -35.07
C THR A 700 -1.13 -35.03 -35.04
N SER A 701 -1.07 -35.67 -36.21
CA SER A 701 -0.36 -36.94 -36.43
C SER A 701 1.02 -36.75 -37.05
N GLU A 702 1.47 -35.49 -37.25
CA GLU A 702 2.82 -35.20 -37.76
C GLU A 702 3.88 -35.31 -36.65
N VAL A 703 3.89 -36.46 -35.98
CA VAL A 703 4.78 -36.79 -34.86
C VAL A 703 5.73 -37.91 -35.25
N PRO A 704 6.93 -38.00 -34.63
CA PRO A 704 7.71 -39.22 -34.74
C PRO A 704 6.93 -40.39 -34.12
N ASP A 705 7.39 -41.61 -34.41
CA ASP A 705 6.77 -42.79 -33.84
C ASP A 705 6.97 -42.86 -32.32
N LEU A 706 5.98 -42.39 -31.56
CA LEU A 706 6.04 -42.29 -30.09
C LEU A 706 6.33 -43.61 -29.38
N THR A 707 6.18 -44.75 -30.07
CA THR A 707 6.41 -46.09 -29.51
C THR A 707 7.86 -46.56 -29.62
N ASP A 708 8.75 -45.74 -30.20
CA ASP A 708 10.16 -46.06 -30.37
C ASP A 708 11.09 -45.25 -29.44
N ARG A 709 12.33 -45.77 -29.25
CA ARG A 709 13.46 -45.11 -28.53
C ARG A 709 13.06 -44.30 -27.28
N VAL A 710 13.77 -43.20 -27.04
CA VAL A 710 13.45 -42.18 -26.04
C VAL A 710 13.15 -40.90 -26.81
N HIS A 711 12.10 -40.21 -26.40
CA HIS A 711 11.71 -38.92 -26.96
C HIS A 711 11.85 -37.81 -25.92
N THR A 712 12.22 -36.62 -26.40
CA THR A 712 12.23 -35.41 -25.59
C THR A 712 11.06 -34.53 -25.97
N VAL A 713 10.27 -34.11 -24.97
CA VAL A 713 9.13 -33.23 -25.14
C VAL A 713 9.41 -31.90 -24.46
N HIS A 714 9.13 -30.81 -25.17
CA HIS A 714 9.07 -29.47 -24.61
C HIS A 714 7.66 -28.91 -24.78
N ILE A 715 7.03 -28.49 -23.68
CA ILE A 715 5.74 -27.79 -23.70
C ILE A 715 5.98 -26.38 -23.19
N ARG A 716 5.54 -25.39 -23.97
CA ARG A 716 5.69 -23.97 -23.64
C ARG A 716 4.36 -23.25 -23.77
N TYR A 717 3.95 -22.58 -22.70
CA TYR A 717 2.82 -21.67 -22.71
C TYR A 717 3.29 -20.23 -22.57
N VAL A 718 2.86 -19.38 -23.49
CA VAL A 718 3.01 -17.92 -23.40
C VAL A 718 1.62 -17.29 -23.26
N PRO A 719 1.40 -16.35 -22.32
CA PRO A 719 0.08 -15.76 -22.11
C PRO A 719 -0.25 -14.66 -23.14
N VAL A 720 0.61 -14.45 -24.13
CA VAL A 720 0.43 -13.52 -25.26
C VAL A 720 0.68 -14.30 -26.54
N LEU A 721 -0.29 -14.29 -27.44
CA LEU A 721 -0.16 -14.85 -28.78
C LEU A 721 0.63 -13.88 -29.66
N ASP A 722 1.70 -14.36 -30.27
CA ASP A 722 2.49 -13.63 -31.27
C ASP A 722 1.69 -13.49 -32.57
N ASP A 723 1.76 -12.32 -33.24
CA ASP A 723 1.01 -12.00 -34.45
C ASP A 723 1.34 -12.94 -35.63
N ASP A 724 2.56 -13.50 -35.67
CA ASP A 724 2.99 -14.44 -36.71
C ASP A 724 2.56 -15.88 -36.40
N MET A 725 2.24 -16.19 -35.14
CA MET A 725 1.96 -17.55 -34.66
C MET A 725 0.78 -18.23 -35.36
N PRO A 726 -0.36 -17.55 -35.64
CA PRO A 726 -1.48 -18.16 -36.36
C PRO A 726 -1.15 -18.66 -37.77
N PHE A 727 -0.06 -18.17 -38.38
CA PHE A 727 0.37 -18.54 -39.72
C PHE A 727 1.42 -19.65 -39.72
N ALA A 728 1.88 -20.09 -38.54
CA ALA A 728 2.83 -21.19 -38.43
C ALA A 728 2.16 -22.53 -38.81
N PRO A 729 2.86 -23.43 -39.52
CA PRO A 729 2.27 -24.69 -40.00
C PRO A 729 1.85 -25.65 -38.87
N HIS A 730 2.43 -25.51 -37.68
CA HIS A 730 2.07 -26.27 -36.48
C HIS A 730 0.92 -25.64 -35.68
N PHE A 731 0.38 -24.48 -36.10
CA PHE A 731 -0.79 -23.87 -35.46
C PHE A 731 -2.08 -24.55 -35.95
N GLN A 732 -2.54 -25.55 -35.19
CA GLN A 732 -3.62 -26.47 -35.59
C GLN A 732 -4.84 -26.31 -34.66
N ALA A 733 -5.42 -25.11 -34.62
CA ALA A 733 -6.61 -24.85 -33.82
C ALA A 733 -7.85 -25.55 -34.40
N SER A 734 -8.57 -26.31 -33.57
CA SER A 734 -9.81 -26.99 -33.97
C SER A 734 -11.02 -26.05 -33.97
N ALA A 735 -12.14 -26.47 -34.57
CA ALA A 735 -13.39 -25.73 -34.52
C ALA A 735 -13.93 -25.53 -33.09
N TYR A 736 -13.57 -26.43 -32.16
CA TYR A 736 -14.00 -26.36 -30.76
C TYR A 736 -13.48 -25.11 -30.05
N VAL A 737 -12.33 -24.56 -30.48
CA VAL A 737 -11.78 -23.30 -29.97
C VAL A 737 -12.78 -22.13 -30.06
N SER A 738 -13.64 -22.13 -31.09
CA SER A 738 -14.61 -21.04 -31.31
C SER A 738 -15.56 -20.79 -30.12
N GLN A 739 -15.87 -21.82 -29.33
CA GLN A 739 -16.74 -21.66 -28.16
C GLN A 739 -16.13 -20.75 -27.07
N PHE A 740 -14.80 -20.66 -27.02
CA PHE A 740 -14.06 -19.81 -26.07
C PHE A 740 -13.95 -18.37 -26.58
N PHE A 741 -14.13 -18.13 -27.87
CA PHE A 741 -14.18 -16.79 -28.44
C PHE A 741 -15.61 -16.23 -28.53
N ALA A 742 -16.62 -17.11 -28.60
CA ALA A 742 -18.03 -16.71 -28.71
C ALA A 742 -18.57 -16.00 -27.46
N LYS A 743 -17.90 -16.11 -26.31
CA LYS A 743 -18.31 -15.44 -25.07
C LYS A 743 -17.70 -14.04 -24.98
N THR A 744 -18.53 -13.03 -24.72
CA THR A 744 -18.13 -11.63 -24.61
C THR A 744 -17.78 -11.19 -23.18
N THR A 745 -18.24 -11.92 -22.16
CA THR A 745 -17.93 -11.64 -20.74
C THR A 745 -17.89 -12.94 -19.93
N GLY A 746 -17.08 -12.97 -18.87
CA GLY A 746 -17.03 -14.07 -17.90
C GLY A 746 -16.07 -15.21 -18.25
N ALA A 747 -16.19 -16.33 -17.53
CA ALA A 747 -15.33 -17.50 -17.73
C ALA A 747 -15.40 -18.01 -19.18
N SER A 748 -14.22 -18.31 -19.73
CA SER A 748 -14.02 -18.76 -21.11
C SER A 748 -14.31 -17.68 -22.18
N ALA A 749 -14.26 -16.39 -21.84
CA ALA A 749 -14.27 -15.28 -22.80
C ALA A 749 -12.83 -14.92 -23.19
N TRP A 750 -12.23 -15.68 -24.11
CA TRP A 750 -10.86 -15.42 -24.57
C TRP A 750 -10.78 -14.14 -25.40
N GLY A 751 -11.81 -13.85 -26.22
CA GLY A 751 -11.80 -12.69 -27.12
C GLY A 751 -11.62 -11.34 -26.41
N SER A 752 -12.17 -11.18 -25.20
CA SER A 752 -12.05 -9.94 -24.42
C SER A 752 -10.86 -9.91 -23.47
N ALA A 753 -10.30 -11.06 -23.10
CA ALA A 753 -9.20 -11.16 -22.14
C ALA A 753 -7.81 -11.21 -22.80
N GLY A 754 -7.78 -11.37 -24.13
CA GLY A 754 -6.58 -11.76 -24.84
C GLY A 754 -6.44 -13.28 -24.89
N VAL A 755 -5.50 -13.74 -25.72
CA VAL A 755 -5.23 -15.16 -25.88
C VAL A 755 -3.73 -15.38 -25.94
N GLY A 756 -3.29 -16.47 -25.31
CA GLY A 756 -1.92 -16.96 -25.37
C GLY A 756 -1.78 -18.13 -26.34
N CYS A 757 -0.61 -18.77 -26.31
CA CYS A 757 -0.32 -19.93 -27.13
C CYS A 757 0.31 -21.04 -26.28
N LEU A 758 -0.23 -22.26 -26.40
CA LEU A 758 0.40 -23.47 -25.89
C LEU A 758 1.05 -24.20 -27.06
N GLN A 759 2.36 -24.44 -26.99
CA GLN A 759 3.16 -25.09 -28.02
C GLN A 759 3.73 -26.41 -27.48
N VAL A 760 3.75 -27.44 -28.33
CA VAL A 760 4.30 -28.76 -28.03
C VAL A 760 5.36 -29.09 -29.08
N THR A 761 6.55 -29.41 -28.60
CA THR A 761 7.71 -29.82 -29.39
C THR A 761 8.09 -31.23 -28.99
N VAL A 762 8.33 -32.09 -29.98
CA VAL A 762 8.80 -33.47 -29.81
C VAL A 762 10.06 -33.64 -30.64
N ASP A 763 11.16 -34.06 -30.02
CA ASP A 763 12.48 -34.23 -30.64
C ASP A 763 12.91 -33.04 -31.51
N ASP A 764 12.94 -31.86 -30.89
CA ASP A 764 13.34 -30.58 -31.51
C ASP A 764 12.45 -30.08 -32.65
N ARG A 765 11.33 -30.75 -32.95
CA ARG A 765 10.31 -30.28 -33.90
C ARG A 765 9.05 -29.82 -33.17
N THR A 766 8.63 -28.57 -33.35
CA THR A 766 7.30 -28.12 -32.91
C THR A 766 6.23 -28.80 -33.76
N VAL A 767 5.43 -29.64 -33.13
CA VAL A 767 4.42 -30.47 -33.81
C VAL A 767 3.04 -29.86 -33.71
N LEU A 768 2.71 -29.21 -32.59
CA LEU A 768 1.38 -28.68 -32.32
C LEU A 768 1.46 -27.34 -31.59
N SER A 769 0.56 -26.45 -31.94
CA SER A 769 0.31 -25.21 -31.21
C SER A 769 -1.15 -24.82 -31.30
N VAL A 770 -1.69 -24.37 -30.17
CA VAL A 770 -3.10 -23.98 -30.04
C VAL A 770 -3.23 -22.67 -29.28
N PRO A 771 -4.24 -21.85 -29.61
CA PRO A 771 -4.59 -20.71 -28.79
C PRO A 771 -5.13 -21.21 -27.43
N LEU A 772 -4.72 -20.54 -26.36
CA LEU A 772 -5.17 -20.88 -25.01
C LEU A 772 -5.10 -19.66 -24.10
N HIS A 773 -6.11 -19.44 -23.26
CA HIS A 773 -6.03 -18.51 -22.15
C HIS A 773 -6.31 -19.24 -20.84
N LEU A 774 -5.27 -19.66 -20.12
CA LEU A 774 -5.39 -20.56 -18.98
C LEU A 774 -6.29 -20.03 -17.85
N ASP A 775 -6.14 -18.76 -17.45
CA ASP A 775 -6.93 -18.16 -16.35
C ASP A 775 -8.43 -18.03 -16.67
N ASN A 776 -8.75 -17.96 -17.96
CA ASN A 776 -10.15 -17.92 -18.42
C ASN A 776 -10.67 -19.31 -18.75
N THR A 777 -9.81 -20.32 -18.81
CA THR A 777 -10.19 -21.71 -19.09
C THR A 777 -10.42 -22.46 -17.78
N LEU A 778 -9.53 -22.29 -16.81
CA LEU A 778 -9.51 -22.98 -15.52
C LEU A 778 -9.85 -22.03 -14.37
N ASP A 779 -10.30 -22.57 -13.25
CA ASP A 779 -10.33 -21.88 -11.96
C ASP A 779 -8.97 -22.07 -11.29
N LEU A 780 -8.09 -21.07 -11.38
CA LEU A 780 -6.73 -21.10 -10.82
C LEU A 780 -6.69 -20.56 -9.39
N THR A 781 -5.82 -21.12 -8.55
CA THR A 781 -5.60 -20.62 -7.17
C THR A 781 -4.50 -19.57 -7.16
N GLY A 782 -4.86 -18.31 -7.41
CA GLY A 782 -3.87 -17.22 -7.54
C GLY A 782 -2.94 -17.40 -8.74
N GLY A 783 -3.49 -17.86 -9.88
CA GLY A 783 -2.74 -18.16 -11.10
C GLY A 783 -2.02 -19.52 -11.12
N ARG A 784 -2.28 -20.39 -10.14
CA ARG A 784 -1.59 -21.68 -9.96
C ARG A 784 -2.49 -22.90 -10.11
N ALA A 785 -1.91 -24.01 -10.55
CA ALA A 785 -2.55 -25.32 -10.70
C ALA A 785 -1.57 -26.47 -10.39
N PHE A 786 -2.07 -27.67 -10.13
CA PHE A 786 -1.25 -28.87 -10.08
C PHE A 786 -0.80 -29.25 -11.48
N VAL A 787 0.43 -29.75 -11.59
CA VAL A 787 1.04 -30.21 -12.83
C VAL A 787 1.56 -31.63 -12.62
N GLY A 788 1.47 -32.45 -13.65
CA GLY A 788 1.83 -33.86 -13.53
C GLY A 788 1.52 -34.66 -14.77
N PHE A 789 1.53 -35.97 -14.63
CA PHE A 789 1.29 -36.91 -15.71
C PHE A 789 0.19 -37.89 -15.36
N THR A 790 -0.53 -38.36 -16.37
CA THR A 790 -1.46 -39.49 -16.30
C THR A 790 -1.15 -40.49 -17.39
N ALA A 791 -1.44 -41.77 -17.18
CA ALA A 791 -1.39 -42.76 -18.25
C ALA A 791 -2.42 -43.85 -17.99
N ALA A 792 -2.79 -44.56 -19.06
CA ALA A 792 -3.66 -45.71 -18.96
C ALA A 792 -3.31 -46.80 -19.97
N THR A 793 -3.75 -48.01 -19.67
CA THR A 793 -3.67 -49.15 -20.59
C THR A 793 -5.04 -49.74 -20.85
N GLY A 794 -5.20 -50.25 -22.07
CA GLY A 794 -6.45 -50.79 -22.55
C GLY A 794 -6.63 -52.26 -22.18
N ALA A 795 -7.75 -52.82 -22.63
CA ALA A 795 -8.05 -54.25 -22.47
C ALA A 795 -7.18 -55.14 -23.37
N VAL A 796 -6.80 -54.62 -24.54
CA VAL A 796 -6.23 -55.40 -25.66
C VAL A 796 -4.87 -54.84 -26.08
N ALA A 797 -4.70 -53.52 -26.01
CA ALA A 797 -3.45 -52.84 -26.23
C ALA A 797 -2.93 -52.29 -24.89
N TRP A 798 -1.70 -52.62 -24.51
CA TRP A 798 -1.06 -52.11 -23.30
C TRP A 798 0.45 -51.94 -23.48
N GLN A 799 1.04 -51.02 -22.73
CA GLN A 799 2.49 -50.79 -22.68
C GLN A 799 2.90 -50.17 -21.34
N ALA A 800 4.20 -50.19 -21.05
CA ALA A 800 4.76 -49.41 -19.95
C ALA A 800 4.97 -47.95 -20.39
N HIS A 801 4.55 -47.01 -19.54
CA HIS A 801 4.70 -45.57 -19.76
C HIS A 801 5.70 -45.01 -18.74
N ASP A 802 6.94 -44.79 -19.17
CA ASP A 802 8.04 -44.34 -18.32
C ASP A 802 8.41 -42.87 -18.64
N ILE A 803 8.45 -42.01 -17.62
CA ILE A 803 9.05 -40.68 -17.67
C ILE A 803 10.46 -40.77 -17.07
N LEU A 804 11.47 -40.30 -17.79
CA LEU A 804 12.89 -40.47 -17.45
C LEU A 804 13.50 -39.22 -16.80
N SER A 805 13.02 -38.03 -17.18
CA SER A 805 13.39 -36.76 -16.57
C SER A 805 12.22 -35.78 -16.68
N TRP A 806 12.18 -34.77 -15.80
CA TRP A 806 11.16 -33.72 -15.82
C TRP A 806 11.68 -32.41 -15.22
N GLN A 807 11.53 -31.31 -15.96
CA GLN A 807 11.91 -29.97 -15.56
C GLN A 807 10.72 -29.03 -15.70
N TRP A 808 10.65 -28.03 -14.82
CA TRP A 808 9.63 -27.00 -14.84
C TRP A 808 10.18 -25.62 -14.55
N GLU A 809 9.67 -24.64 -15.30
CA GLU A 809 10.01 -23.23 -15.18
C GLU A 809 8.73 -22.40 -15.37
N SER A 810 8.32 -21.67 -14.33
CA SER A 810 7.26 -20.67 -14.45
C SER A 810 7.85 -19.37 -15.00
N LEU A 811 7.45 -18.97 -16.20
CA LEU A 811 8.11 -17.90 -16.97
C LEU A 811 7.81 -16.49 -16.45
N ARG A 812 6.71 -16.31 -15.71
CA ARG A 812 6.34 -15.04 -15.05
C ARG A 812 6.25 -13.85 -16.02
N MET A 813 5.73 -14.09 -17.22
CA MET A 813 5.47 -13.09 -18.26
C MET A 813 4.08 -12.47 -18.04
N PHE A 814 4.03 -11.14 -17.99
CA PHE A 814 2.77 -10.40 -17.91
C PHE A 814 2.23 -10.13 -19.32
N PRO A 815 0.91 -10.26 -19.54
CA PRO A 815 0.31 -9.63 -20.70
C PRO A 815 0.58 -8.12 -20.60
N LEU A 816 1.11 -7.52 -21.66
CA LEU A 816 1.17 -6.06 -21.75
C LEU A 816 -0.26 -5.52 -21.53
N PRO A 817 -0.45 -4.41 -20.80
CA PRO A 817 -1.77 -3.78 -20.74
C PRO A 817 -2.25 -3.59 -22.19
N PRO A 818 -3.50 -3.97 -22.51
CA PRO A 818 -3.98 -3.91 -23.88
C PRO A 818 -3.76 -2.50 -24.40
N ALA A 819 -3.04 -2.38 -25.52
CA ALA A 819 -2.99 -1.12 -26.24
C ALA A 819 -4.44 -0.65 -26.46
N PRO A 820 -4.76 0.63 -26.21
CA PRO A 820 -6.11 1.11 -26.48
C PRO A 820 -6.41 0.78 -27.94
N PHE A 821 -7.44 -0.04 -28.16
CA PHE A 821 -7.94 -0.35 -29.49
C PHE A 821 -8.26 0.98 -30.18
N THR A 822 -7.36 1.45 -31.04
CA THR A 822 -7.69 2.48 -32.00
C THR A 822 -8.61 1.82 -33.00
N HIS A 823 -9.91 2.09 -32.91
CA HIS A 823 -10.83 1.85 -34.01
C HIS A 823 -10.20 2.44 -35.28
N VAL A 824 -9.87 1.58 -36.24
CA VAL A 824 -9.60 1.96 -37.63
C VAL A 824 -10.90 1.76 -38.41
#